data_AF-A0A9P5MQ98-F1
#
_entry.id   AF-A0A9P5MQ98-F1
#
_cell.length_a   1.000
_cell.length_b   1.000
_cell.length_c   1.000
_cell.angle_alpha   90.00
_cell.angle_beta   90.00
_cell.angle_gamma   90.00
#
_symmetry.space_group_name_H-M   'P 1'
#
loop_
_entity.id
_entity.type
_entity.pdbx_description
1 polymer ?
#
loop_
_entity_poly.entity_id
_entity_poly.type
_entity_poly.pdbx_seq_one_letter_code
_entity_poly.pdbx_strand_id
1 'polypeptide(L)'
;MSTAPLVTASPTDEPLANLLFDHPGADIILRSQDSSLFRVPKIYIVNSSPILGDVIRRTLDPPRNANAGASLPVVQLPESGEILHHLFTFIFPVTPLLPSTPEEIMELLSLAQKYQMGTALTHIRGSIAQQNSLPTGLEPALHSYALAQKYGLRPEALQTARTISLKQSMTIEDLDNKLDIMPGSPLYELLKYHERVRAILASDLAEFTVSRARRTITGLRCAELSSSQIPSWLDEYIESIAENPNLFDFAELNTAMARHLGDGNRERCRCASIPSQTIRDFWEALASVVHGSFEKAESTLSLVRERENPQAEINSATCPLEPFDVPDADLVIRSSDCVDFRVHKPVLSMASPFFKDLLSLPQPPDGESVDGIPVVRLPEGSELLNCLVSMLYPVRTVIPNSYDKVLYLLAACQKYEMTSVQSFIRSEVKRGEFPTPKGVEAYPAYAIASRTGLIPEMESAGRQTLNHPMTFEILGEGLRLFEGWALSALVSFRKRCRDCLIACLDSYLVLQRPGPSSIWVGCPEVTRVTPVRASYRVDHTLPKWLDHVISQNRDDLKLQNFTHPLDIDSRMPGEYLNALQTHLDCKFCLRVHAAKGLKYCAEFTNKLAQVGDKLTRFLYLSSITRFTSYRYAAIAALSLD
;
A
#
# COMPACT_ATOMS: atom_id res chain seq x y z
N MET A 1 68.88 -1.42 10.33
CA MET A 1 68.47 -0.28 9.48
C MET A 1 66.95 -0.21 9.51
N SER A 2 66.46 1.02 9.57
CA SER A 2 65.13 1.47 9.97
C SER A 2 63.94 0.69 9.38
N THR A 3 63.02 0.30 10.28
CA THR A 3 61.61 0.00 10.01
C THR A 3 60.81 1.30 9.98
N ALA A 4 60.05 1.54 8.91
CA ALA A 4 58.95 2.51 8.88
C ALA A 4 57.70 1.80 8.32
N PRO A 5 56.56 1.81 9.03
CA PRO A 5 55.34 1.13 8.59
C PRO A 5 54.47 2.04 7.71
N LEU A 6 53.65 1.41 6.87
CA LEU A 6 52.54 2.02 6.15
C LEU A 6 51.62 2.75 7.14
N VAL A 7 51.41 4.05 6.91
CA VAL A 7 50.37 4.83 7.59
C VAL A 7 49.06 4.57 6.87
N THR A 8 48.14 3.92 7.57
CA THR A 8 46.71 3.87 7.28
C THR A 8 46.12 5.26 7.46
N ALA A 9 45.57 5.85 6.39
CA ALA A 9 44.77 7.08 6.50
C ALA A 9 43.37 6.73 7.01
N SER A 10 43.05 7.21 8.21
CA SER A 10 41.71 7.21 8.80
C SER A 10 40.79 8.23 8.10
N PRO A 11 39.49 7.97 7.93
CA PRO A 11 38.53 8.96 7.45
C PRO A 11 38.17 9.87 8.63
N THR A 12 38.73 11.07 8.65
CA THR A 12 38.28 12.15 9.54
C THR A 12 37.31 13.02 8.77
N ASP A 13 36.07 13.03 9.24
CA ASP A 13 35.02 14.00 8.93
C ASP A 13 35.55 15.44 9.09
N GLU A 14 35.54 16.22 7.99
CA GLU A 14 35.58 17.68 8.00
C GLU A 14 34.54 18.21 6.99
N PRO A 15 33.73 19.23 7.34
CA PRO A 15 32.57 19.65 6.56
C PRO A 15 32.98 20.49 5.34
N LEU A 16 33.05 19.85 4.17
CA LEU A 16 33.25 20.48 2.86
C LEU A 16 32.16 21.53 2.47
N ALA A 17 31.08 21.67 3.25
CA ALA A 17 29.89 22.44 2.89
C ALA A 17 29.97 23.97 3.13
N ASN A 18 30.86 24.46 4.01
CA ASN A 18 30.82 25.87 4.47
C ASN A 18 31.54 26.89 3.57
N LEU A 19 32.20 26.49 2.48
CA LEU A 19 33.04 27.38 1.66
C LEU A 19 32.59 27.55 0.20
N LEU A 20 31.72 26.67 -0.33
CA LEU A 20 31.38 26.67 -1.76
C LEU A 20 30.49 27.85 -2.18
N PHE A 21 29.70 28.40 -1.26
CA PHE A 21 28.73 29.47 -1.52
C PHE A 21 28.93 30.69 -0.61
N ASP A 22 30.19 31.10 -0.40
CA ASP A 22 30.55 32.42 0.17
C ASP A 22 31.21 33.29 -0.90
N HIS A 23 30.42 33.74 -1.88
CA HIS A 23 30.93 34.45 -3.03
C HIS A 23 31.31 35.90 -2.67
N PRO A 24 32.52 36.38 -3.00
CA PRO A 24 32.99 37.72 -2.60
C PRO A 24 32.17 38.86 -3.22
N GLY A 25 31.48 38.61 -4.34
CA GLY A 25 30.53 39.52 -4.98
C GLY A 25 29.05 39.22 -4.70
N ALA A 26 28.72 38.59 -3.57
CA ALA A 26 27.35 38.30 -3.20
C ALA A 26 26.53 39.58 -2.95
N ASP A 27 25.33 39.64 -3.51
CA ASP A 27 24.37 40.74 -3.33
C ASP A 27 23.07 40.29 -2.62
N ILE A 28 23.02 39.02 -2.19
CA ILE A 28 21.94 38.43 -1.41
C ILE A 28 22.47 37.31 -0.49
N ILE A 29 21.79 37.08 0.63
CA ILE A 29 21.99 35.92 1.50
C ILE A 29 20.72 35.07 1.48
N LEU A 30 20.83 33.82 1.07
CA LEU A 30 19.75 32.84 1.25
C LEU A 30 19.98 32.09 2.55
N ARG A 31 18.95 32.01 3.39
CA ARG A 31 18.97 31.26 4.66
C ARG A 31 18.03 30.07 4.55
N SER A 32 18.55 28.86 4.75
CA SER A 32 17.75 27.63 4.81
C SER A 32 16.95 27.51 6.11
N GLN A 33 16.04 26.54 6.18
CA GLN A 33 15.27 26.22 7.38
C GLN A 33 16.17 25.87 8.57
N ASP A 34 17.26 25.14 8.33
CA ASP A 34 18.27 24.76 9.34
C ASP A 34 19.32 25.86 9.61
N SER A 35 19.08 27.09 9.12
CA SER A 35 19.93 28.27 9.31
C SER A 35 21.30 28.24 8.62
N SER A 36 21.52 27.33 7.67
CA SER A 36 22.65 27.41 6.73
C SER A 36 22.53 28.68 5.87
N LEU A 37 23.66 29.37 5.65
CA LEU A 37 23.71 30.65 4.95
C LEU A 37 24.46 30.49 3.62
N PHE A 38 23.85 30.97 2.53
CA PHE A 38 24.43 30.97 1.19
C PHE A 38 24.56 32.41 0.71
N ARG A 39 25.79 32.90 0.58
CA ARG A 39 26.11 34.25 0.08
C ARG A 39 26.44 34.14 -1.39
N VAL A 40 25.49 34.55 -2.22
CA VAL A 40 25.55 34.29 -3.66
C VAL A 40 25.11 35.50 -4.48
N PRO A 41 25.53 35.61 -5.76
CA PRO A 41 24.98 36.62 -6.66
C PRO A 41 23.55 36.26 -7.11
N LYS A 42 22.59 37.15 -6.87
CA LYS A 42 21.15 36.95 -7.15
C LYS A 42 20.86 36.74 -8.64
N ILE A 43 21.74 37.22 -9.53
CA ILE A 43 21.59 37.11 -11.00
C ILE A 43 21.42 35.64 -11.44
N TYR A 44 22.17 34.71 -10.84
CA TYR A 44 22.09 33.28 -11.16
C TYR A 44 20.75 32.69 -10.74
N ILE A 45 20.22 33.09 -9.58
CA ILE A 45 18.95 32.61 -9.04
C ILE A 45 17.77 33.16 -9.85
N VAL A 46 17.74 34.48 -10.09
CA VAL A 46 16.65 35.15 -10.81
C VAL A 46 16.54 34.64 -12.25
N ASN A 47 17.68 34.36 -12.91
CA ASN A 47 17.69 33.83 -14.26
C ASN A 47 17.30 32.33 -14.32
N SER A 48 17.52 31.59 -13.25
CA SER A 48 17.26 30.15 -13.20
C SER A 48 15.88 29.81 -12.65
N SER A 49 15.27 30.71 -11.86
CA SER A 49 13.97 30.49 -11.23
C SER A 49 13.11 31.77 -11.26
N PRO A 50 11.96 31.75 -11.96
CA PRO A 50 11.00 32.86 -11.89
C PRO A 50 10.38 32.99 -10.49
N ILE A 51 10.13 31.86 -9.81
CA ILE A 51 9.50 31.83 -8.48
C ILE A 51 10.41 32.47 -7.44
N LEU A 52 11.67 32.05 -7.36
CA LEU A 52 12.63 32.67 -6.45
C LEU A 52 12.92 34.11 -6.84
N GLY A 53 12.92 34.43 -8.14
CA GLY A 53 13.01 35.81 -8.61
C GLY A 53 11.91 36.71 -8.03
N ASP A 54 10.67 36.24 -8.01
CA ASP A 54 9.55 36.97 -7.42
C ASP A 54 9.61 37.03 -5.89
N VAL A 55 10.01 35.95 -5.22
CA VAL A 55 10.24 35.94 -3.76
C VAL A 55 11.28 36.98 -3.38
N ILE A 56 12.40 37.05 -4.11
CA ILE A 56 13.48 38.01 -3.91
C ILE A 56 13.00 39.44 -4.16
N ARG A 57 12.20 39.68 -5.22
CA ARG A 57 11.63 41.02 -5.48
C ARG A 57 10.74 41.49 -4.34
N ARG A 58 9.79 40.65 -3.89
CA ARG A 58 8.86 40.98 -2.80
C ARG A 58 9.56 41.25 -1.46
N THR A 59 10.68 40.58 -1.20
CA THR A 59 11.47 40.80 0.02
C THR A 59 12.36 42.04 -0.06
N LEU A 60 12.67 42.52 -1.26
CA LEU A 60 13.46 43.74 -1.49
C LEU A 60 12.61 45.02 -1.60
N ASP A 61 11.27 44.93 -1.72
CA ASP A 61 10.35 46.06 -1.68
C ASP A 61 10.04 46.47 -0.22
N PRO A 62 10.44 47.67 0.26
CA PRO A 62 10.28 48.03 1.67
C PRO A 62 8.96 48.78 1.96
N PRO A 63 8.38 48.66 3.18
CA PRO A 63 7.59 49.75 3.76
C PRO A 63 8.53 50.94 3.99
N ARG A 64 8.09 52.14 3.59
CA ARG A 64 8.77 53.41 3.86
C ARG A 64 8.98 53.57 5.36
N ASN A 65 10.18 53.24 5.85
CA ASN A 65 10.93 53.88 6.95
C ASN A 65 11.98 52.91 7.49
N ALA A 66 13.27 53.21 7.29
CA ALA A 66 14.35 53.16 8.29
C ALA A 66 15.73 52.91 7.63
N ASN A 67 16.56 53.95 7.73
CA ASN A 67 18.01 54.00 7.92
C ASN A 67 18.86 52.77 7.56
N ALA A 68 19.73 52.99 6.57
CA ALA A 68 20.77 52.12 6.08
C ALA A 68 21.84 51.77 7.15
N GLY A 69 22.01 50.47 7.36
CA GLY A 69 23.25 49.84 7.82
C GLY A 69 23.57 48.68 6.88
N ALA A 70 24.83 48.54 6.49
CA ALA A 70 25.34 47.71 5.38
C ALA A 70 25.25 46.18 5.61
N SER A 71 24.04 45.63 5.72
CA SER A 71 23.82 44.17 5.68
C SER A 71 23.12 43.76 4.38
N LEU A 72 23.67 42.74 3.72
CA LEU A 72 23.04 42.13 2.55
C LEU A 72 21.60 41.68 2.85
N PRO A 73 20.67 41.79 1.89
CA PRO A 73 19.29 41.33 2.07
C PRO A 73 19.27 39.81 2.31
N VAL A 74 18.50 39.39 3.32
CA VAL A 74 18.37 37.98 3.71
C VAL A 74 17.01 37.46 3.28
N VAL A 75 16.98 36.36 2.53
CA VAL A 75 15.75 35.66 2.12
C VAL A 75 15.71 34.29 2.78
N GLN A 76 14.64 34.05 3.53
CA GLN A 76 14.42 32.76 4.19
C GLN A 76 13.77 31.78 3.22
N LEU A 77 14.37 30.61 3.08
CA LEU A 77 13.84 29.48 2.32
C LEU A 77 13.37 28.38 3.29
N PRO A 78 12.28 27.67 2.96
CA PRO A 78 11.73 26.63 3.82
C PRO A 78 12.44 25.27 3.70
N GLU A 79 13.43 25.13 2.82
CA GLU A 79 14.16 23.87 2.63
C GLU A 79 15.43 23.75 3.48
N SER A 80 15.92 22.51 3.64
CA SER A 80 17.19 22.23 4.32
C SER A 80 18.38 22.79 3.55
N GLY A 81 19.46 23.11 4.28
CA GLY A 81 20.70 23.60 3.68
C GLY A 81 21.32 22.57 2.75
N GLU A 82 21.19 21.28 3.06
CA GLU A 82 21.77 20.19 2.29
C GLU A 82 21.19 20.08 0.88
N ILE A 83 19.86 20.06 0.73
CA ILE A 83 19.23 19.96 -0.61
C ILE A 83 19.44 21.26 -1.40
N LEU A 84 19.42 22.42 -0.72
CA LEU A 84 19.74 23.71 -1.34
C LEU A 84 21.18 23.75 -1.85
N HIS A 85 22.13 23.19 -1.10
CA HIS A 85 23.53 23.09 -1.54
C HIS A 85 23.63 22.33 -2.87
N HIS A 86 23.02 21.14 -2.95
CA HIS A 86 22.98 20.35 -4.18
C HIS A 86 22.32 21.13 -5.33
N LEU A 87 21.17 21.74 -5.10
CA LEU A 87 20.47 22.56 -6.11
C LEU A 87 21.35 23.69 -6.66
N PHE A 88 22.05 24.40 -5.76
CA PHE A 88 22.93 25.48 -6.16
C PHE A 88 24.13 24.99 -6.97
N THR A 89 24.60 23.76 -6.77
CA THR A 89 25.68 23.22 -7.64
C THR A 89 25.29 23.12 -9.12
N PHE A 90 23.99 23.05 -9.43
CA PHE A 90 23.48 23.01 -10.81
C PHE A 90 23.15 24.38 -11.40
N ILE A 91 23.16 25.44 -10.58
CA ILE A 91 22.76 26.80 -10.98
C ILE A 91 23.98 27.72 -11.07
N PHE A 92 24.93 27.55 -10.15
CA PHE A 92 26.17 28.30 -10.12
C PHE A 92 27.25 27.61 -10.95
N PRO A 93 28.28 28.35 -11.41
CA PRO A 93 29.38 27.80 -12.20
C PRO A 93 30.36 26.99 -11.32
N VAL A 94 29.85 25.94 -10.69
CA VAL A 94 30.58 24.98 -9.86
C VAL A 94 30.31 23.57 -10.40
N THR A 95 31.09 22.58 -9.94
CA THR A 95 30.86 21.20 -10.36
C THR A 95 29.51 20.70 -9.84
N PRO A 96 28.60 20.21 -10.71
CA PRO A 96 27.32 19.69 -10.28
C PRO A 96 27.50 18.44 -9.44
N LEU A 97 26.86 18.39 -8.28
CA LEU A 97 26.91 17.27 -7.34
C LEU A 97 25.50 16.71 -7.18
N LEU A 98 25.34 15.44 -7.51
CA LEU A 98 24.13 14.71 -7.17
C LEU A 98 24.21 14.22 -5.72
N PRO A 99 23.07 14.20 -5.01
CA PRO A 99 22.97 13.52 -3.74
C PRO A 99 23.30 12.03 -3.87
N SER A 100 23.67 11.40 -2.75
CA SER A 100 24.09 10.00 -2.74
C SER A 100 22.91 9.03 -2.67
N THR A 101 21.76 9.48 -2.19
CA THR A 101 20.58 8.64 -1.97
C THR A 101 19.48 8.93 -2.99
N PRO A 102 18.70 7.92 -3.42
CA PRO A 102 17.58 8.13 -4.33
C PRO A 102 16.49 9.03 -3.73
N GLU A 103 16.35 9.04 -2.41
CA GLU A 103 15.41 9.90 -1.68
C GLU A 103 15.75 11.38 -1.86
N GLU A 104 17.01 11.75 -1.58
CA GLU A 104 17.51 13.11 -1.77
C GLU A 104 17.50 13.53 -3.25
N ILE A 105 17.74 12.60 -4.18
CA ILE A 105 17.63 12.86 -5.62
C ILE A 105 16.19 13.24 -5.98
N MET A 106 15.19 12.50 -5.48
CA MET A 106 13.78 12.82 -5.72
C MET A 106 13.40 14.15 -5.07
N GLU A 107 13.92 14.45 -3.87
CA GLU A 107 13.70 15.74 -3.21
C GLU A 107 14.32 16.89 -4.01
N LEU A 108 15.54 16.75 -4.49
CA LEU A 108 16.23 17.73 -5.34
C LEU A 108 15.44 18.02 -6.63
N LEU A 109 14.96 16.98 -7.31
CA LEU A 109 14.10 17.12 -8.49
C LEU A 109 12.78 17.83 -8.15
N SER A 110 12.16 17.46 -7.03
CA SER A 110 10.93 18.10 -6.56
C SER A 110 11.13 19.60 -6.29
N LEU A 111 12.30 19.96 -5.76
CA LEU A 111 12.64 21.34 -5.45
C LEU A 111 12.90 22.17 -6.70
N ALA A 112 13.67 21.63 -7.65
CA ALA A 112 13.89 22.26 -8.94
C ALA A 112 12.57 22.44 -9.72
N GLN A 113 11.62 21.51 -9.60
CA GLN A 113 10.26 21.64 -10.14
C GLN A 113 9.44 22.72 -9.41
N LYS A 114 9.45 22.71 -8.07
CA LYS A 114 8.76 23.72 -7.22
C LYS A 114 9.18 25.13 -7.59
N TYR A 115 10.47 25.34 -7.85
CA TYR A 115 11.03 26.63 -8.24
C TYR A 115 11.06 26.88 -9.75
N GLN A 116 10.46 26.00 -10.57
CA GLN A 116 10.37 26.12 -12.02
C GLN A 116 11.72 26.30 -12.72
N MET A 117 12.74 25.57 -12.26
CA MET A 117 14.10 25.63 -12.77
C MET A 117 14.32 24.65 -13.93
N GLY A 118 13.77 24.98 -15.11
CA GLY A 118 13.76 24.07 -16.27
C GLY A 118 15.15 23.63 -16.76
N THR A 119 16.13 24.53 -16.79
CA THR A 119 17.51 24.22 -17.16
C THR A 119 18.16 23.30 -16.13
N ALA A 120 18.04 23.63 -14.84
CA ALA A 120 18.56 22.81 -13.75
C ALA A 120 17.96 21.40 -13.77
N LEU A 121 16.63 21.26 -13.95
CA LEU A 121 15.96 19.96 -14.11
C LEU A 121 16.57 19.11 -15.24
N THR A 122 16.87 19.74 -16.38
CA THR A 122 17.48 19.05 -17.52
C THR A 122 18.90 18.56 -17.19
N HIS A 123 19.69 19.40 -16.51
CA HIS A 123 21.04 19.03 -16.10
C HIS A 123 21.05 17.94 -15.02
N ILE A 124 20.18 18.04 -14.00
CA ILE A 124 20.03 17.03 -12.95
C ILE A 124 19.68 15.68 -13.57
N ARG A 125 18.67 15.64 -14.47
CA ARG A 125 18.28 14.41 -15.20
C ARG A 125 19.42 13.85 -16.05
N GLY A 126 20.16 14.71 -16.74
CA GLY A 126 21.34 14.32 -17.50
C GLY A 126 22.41 13.67 -16.62
N SER A 127 22.68 14.24 -15.46
CA SER A 127 23.62 13.67 -14.49
C SER A 127 23.15 12.32 -13.94
N ILE A 128 21.85 12.17 -13.64
CA ILE A 128 21.27 10.90 -13.17
C ILE A 128 21.44 9.81 -14.24
N ALA A 129 21.17 10.15 -15.51
CA ALA A 129 21.30 9.22 -16.63
C ALA A 129 22.76 8.79 -16.88
N GLN A 130 23.72 9.70 -16.72
CA GLN A 130 25.14 9.40 -16.90
C GLN A 130 25.72 8.52 -15.79
N GLN A 131 25.28 8.73 -14.55
CA GLN A 131 25.80 8.03 -13.37
C GLN A 131 25.06 6.73 -13.06
N ASN A 132 23.99 6.39 -13.80
CA ASN A 132 23.09 5.28 -13.51
C ASN A 132 22.60 5.29 -12.03
N SER A 133 22.37 6.48 -11.48
CA SER A 133 22.10 6.66 -10.05
C SER A 133 20.72 6.18 -9.61
N LEU A 134 19.86 5.78 -10.56
CA LEU A 134 18.56 5.20 -10.25
C LEU A 134 18.69 3.75 -9.77
N PRO A 135 17.85 3.32 -8.82
CA PRO A 135 18.09 2.04 -8.16
C PRO A 135 17.86 0.84 -9.07
N THR A 136 18.76 -0.14 -8.95
CA THR A 136 18.64 -1.43 -9.65
C THR A 136 17.87 -2.48 -8.86
N GLY A 137 17.81 -2.36 -7.52
CA GLY A 137 17.05 -3.25 -6.64
C GLY A 137 15.56 -2.90 -6.55
N LEU A 138 14.73 -3.91 -6.23
CA LEU A 138 13.27 -3.77 -6.17
C LEU A 138 12.79 -2.81 -5.07
N GLU A 139 13.28 -2.94 -3.84
CA GLU A 139 12.83 -2.10 -2.72
C GLU A 139 13.16 -0.61 -2.93
N PRO A 140 14.40 -0.24 -3.30
CA PRO A 140 14.69 1.14 -3.67
C PRO A 140 13.87 1.66 -4.86
N ALA A 141 13.54 0.80 -5.84
CA ALA A 141 12.71 1.19 -6.97
C ALA A 141 11.26 1.47 -6.57
N LEU A 142 10.67 0.64 -5.69
CA LEU A 142 9.34 0.86 -5.12
C LEU A 142 9.29 2.16 -4.29
N HIS A 143 10.32 2.41 -3.49
CA HIS A 143 10.44 3.63 -2.71
C HIS A 143 10.58 4.88 -3.60
N SER A 144 11.47 4.83 -4.59
CA SER A 144 11.66 5.90 -5.57
C SER A 144 10.38 6.20 -6.34
N TYR A 145 9.64 5.16 -6.75
CA TYR A 145 8.35 5.32 -7.42
C TYR A 145 7.32 6.01 -6.50
N ALA A 146 7.25 5.61 -5.22
CA ALA A 146 6.35 6.21 -4.25
C ALA A 146 6.66 7.71 -4.03
N LEU A 147 7.94 8.07 -3.92
CA LEU A 147 8.39 9.46 -3.82
C LEU A 147 8.11 10.25 -5.11
N ALA A 148 8.38 9.66 -6.27
CA ALA A 148 8.11 10.30 -7.55
C ALA A 148 6.60 10.58 -7.73
N GLN A 149 5.72 9.66 -7.33
CA GLN A 149 4.28 9.91 -7.30
C GLN A 149 3.90 11.01 -6.29
N LYS A 150 4.46 10.97 -5.07
CA LYS A 150 4.21 11.98 -4.03
C LYS A 150 4.57 13.40 -4.49
N TYR A 151 5.70 13.55 -5.19
CA TYR A 151 6.20 14.84 -5.68
C TYR A 151 5.69 15.21 -7.09
N GLY A 152 4.91 14.34 -7.74
CA GLY A 152 4.41 14.57 -9.10
C GLY A 152 5.51 14.54 -10.17
N LEU A 153 6.63 13.86 -9.91
CA LEU A 153 7.76 13.68 -10.82
C LEU A 153 7.44 12.60 -11.87
N ARG A 154 6.69 12.97 -12.91
CA ARG A 154 6.14 12.01 -13.88
C ARG A 154 7.20 11.21 -14.64
N PRO A 155 8.26 11.83 -15.22
CA PRO A 155 9.27 11.07 -15.96
C PRO A 155 9.94 9.99 -15.10
N GLU A 156 10.26 10.35 -13.86
CA GLU A 156 10.93 9.48 -12.90
C GLU A 156 9.99 8.37 -12.41
N ALA A 157 8.70 8.68 -12.19
CA ALA A 157 7.68 7.69 -11.87
C ALA A 157 7.48 6.67 -13.00
N LEU A 158 7.48 7.09 -14.26
CA LEU A 158 7.34 6.16 -15.39
C LEU A 158 8.58 5.30 -15.56
N GLN A 159 9.78 5.89 -15.46
CA GLN A 159 11.04 5.16 -15.57
C GLN A 159 11.17 4.09 -14.47
N THR A 160 10.80 4.42 -13.23
CA THR A 160 10.80 3.47 -12.11
C THR A 160 9.71 2.41 -12.27
N ALA A 161 8.49 2.76 -12.70
CA ALA A 161 7.41 1.81 -12.96
C ALA A 161 7.78 0.79 -14.05
N ARG A 162 8.42 1.26 -15.12
CA ARG A 162 8.98 0.43 -16.19
C ARG A 162 10.00 -0.56 -15.65
N THR A 163 10.95 -0.06 -14.86
CA THR A 163 11.99 -0.89 -14.24
C THR A 163 11.41 -1.97 -13.33
N ILE A 164 10.38 -1.64 -12.54
CA ILE A 164 9.70 -2.60 -11.66
C ILE A 164 8.98 -3.67 -12.50
N SER A 165 8.21 -3.25 -13.51
CA SER A 165 7.43 -4.15 -14.36
C SER A 165 8.29 -5.16 -15.13
N LEU A 166 9.52 -4.78 -15.48
CA LEU A 166 10.49 -5.65 -16.16
C LEU A 166 11.28 -6.56 -15.21
N LYS A 167 11.17 -6.39 -13.89
CA LYS A 167 11.99 -7.14 -12.93
C LYS A 167 11.19 -8.03 -11.99
N GLN A 168 9.92 -7.72 -11.77
CA GLN A 168 9.13 -8.38 -10.74
C GLN A 168 7.70 -8.62 -11.19
N SER A 169 7.17 -9.78 -10.81
CA SER A 169 5.74 -10.09 -10.86
C SER A 169 4.97 -9.31 -9.79
N MET A 170 3.82 -8.76 -10.18
CA MET A 170 3.05 -7.85 -9.34
C MET A 170 1.95 -8.57 -8.55
N THR A 171 2.30 -9.60 -7.77
CA THR A 171 1.36 -10.29 -6.87
C THR A 171 1.55 -9.87 -5.41
N ILE A 172 0.54 -10.11 -4.56
CA ILE A 172 0.63 -9.79 -3.12
C ILE A 172 1.68 -10.67 -2.44
N GLU A 173 1.84 -11.89 -2.91
CA GLU A 173 2.83 -12.85 -2.44
C GLU A 173 4.26 -12.42 -2.79
N ASP A 174 4.49 -11.92 -4.00
CA ASP A 174 5.81 -11.48 -4.44
C ASP A 174 6.28 -10.18 -3.74
N LEU A 175 5.31 -9.32 -3.43
CA LEU A 175 5.53 -8.07 -2.70
C LEU A 175 5.48 -8.26 -1.19
N ASP A 176 5.36 -9.49 -0.70
CA ASP A 176 5.36 -9.78 0.73
C ASP A 176 6.59 -9.18 1.44
N ASN A 177 6.35 -8.62 2.63
CA ASN A 177 7.29 -7.83 3.43
C ASN A 177 7.80 -6.51 2.78
N LYS A 178 7.34 -6.17 1.56
CA LYS A 178 7.66 -4.92 0.85
C LYS A 178 6.45 -3.99 0.71
N LEU A 179 5.26 -4.44 1.10
CA LEU A 179 4.01 -3.68 1.00
C LEU A 179 3.98 -2.45 1.92
N ASP A 180 4.85 -2.39 2.93
CA ASP A 180 4.98 -1.23 3.81
C ASP A 180 5.80 -0.08 3.20
N ILE A 181 6.59 -0.35 2.16
CA ILE A 181 7.46 0.62 1.48
C ILE A 181 6.64 1.72 0.80
N MET A 182 5.48 1.38 0.25
CA MET A 182 4.67 2.31 -0.54
C MET A 182 3.20 2.34 -0.10
N PRO A 183 2.56 3.51 -0.08
CA PRO A 183 1.12 3.60 0.15
C PRO A 183 0.31 2.89 -0.95
N GLY A 184 -0.93 2.53 -0.64
CA GLY A 184 -1.80 1.79 -1.54
C GLY A 184 -2.20 2.58 -2.80
N SER A 185 -2.28 3.91 -2.74
CA SER A 185 -2.59 4.71 -3.93
C SER A 185 -1.48 4.66 -5.00
N PRO A 186 -0.19 4.94 -4.70
CA PRO A 186 0.88 4.66 -5.66
C PRO A 186 0.91 3.21 -6.12
N LEU A 187 0.69 2.24 -5.22
CA LEU A 187 0.69 0.82 -5.59
C LEU A 187 -0.42 0.49 -6.61
N TYR A 188 -1.62 1.04 -6.42
CA TYR A 188 -2.73 0.91 -7.37
C TYR A 188 -2.38 1.47 -8.76
N GLU A 189 -1.76 2.65 -8.81
CA GLU A 189 -1.34 3.27 -10.08
C GLU A 189 -0.27 2.42 -10.78
N LEU A 190 0.66 1.83 -10.03
CA LEU A 190 1.68 0.93 -10.56
C LEU A 190 1.06 -0.36 -11.12
N LEU A 191 0.08 -0.94 -10.43
CA LEU A 191 -0.65 -2.12 -10.90
C LEU A 191 -1.43 -1.83 -12.18
N LYS A 192 -2.12 -0.68 -12.25
CA LYS A 192 -2.83 -0.24 -13.47
C LYS A 192 -1.86 0.01 -14.63
N TYR A 193 -0.67 0.53 -14.35
CA TYR A 193 0.39 0.62 -15.36
C TYR A 193 0.81 -0.77 -15.86
N HIS A 194 1.07 -1.70 -14.94
CA HIS A 194 1.48 -3.07 -15.27
C HIS A 194 0.42 -3.81 -16.10
N GLU A 195 -0.86 -3.72 -15.73
CA GLU A 195 -1.99 -4.28 -16.49
C GLU A 195 -2.04 -3.73 -17.93
N ARG A 196 -1.85 -2.41 -18.09
CA ARG A 196 -1.85 -1.77 -19.42
C ARG A 196 -0.65 -2.21 -20.26
N VAL A 197 0.53 -2.28 -19.65
CA VAL A 197 1.75 -2.76 -20.30
C VAL A 197 1.56 -4.19 -20.80
N ARG A 198 1.04 -5.09 -19.95
CA ARG A 198 0.71 -6.47 -20.35
C ARG A 198 -0.28 -6.53 -21.52
N ALA A 199 -1.34 -5.73 -21.49
CA ALA A 199 -2.34 -5.71 -22.56
C ALA A 199 -1.74 -5.27 -23.91
N ILE A 200 -0.89 -4.23 -23.90
CA ILE A 200 -0.22 -3.74 -25.12
C ILE A 200 0.84 -4.75 -25.58
N LEU A 201 1.65 -5.29 -24.66
CA LEU A 201 2.64 -6.32 -24.96
C LEU A 201 2.01 -7.55 -25.59
N ALA A 202 0.88 -8.05 -25.06
CA ALA A 202 0.19 -9.19 -25.63
C ALA A 202 -0.20 -8.97 -27.10
N SER A 203 -0.71 -7.78 -27.43
CA SER A 203 -1.04 -7.42 -28.82
C SER A 203 0.21 -7.28 -29.71
N ASP A 204 1.22 -6.55 -29.24
CA ASP A 204 2.43 -6.25 -30.02
C ASP A 204 3.29 -7.51 -30.24
N LEU A 205 3.37 -8.40 -29.24
CA LEU A 205 4.09 -9.67 -29.34
C LEU A 205 3.36 -10.66 -30.24
N ALA A 206 2.02 -10.74 -30.20
CA ALA A 206 1.26 -11.54 -31.15
C ALA A 206 1.52 -11.10 -32.61
N GLU A 207 1.57 -9.79 -32.87
CA GLU A 207 1.92 -9.26 -34.20
C GLU A 207 3.39 -9.59 -34.57
N PHE A 208 4.31 -9.44 -33.62
CA PHE A 208 5.73 -9.76 -33.81
C PHE A 208 5.95 -11.23 -34.19
N THR A 209 5.29 -12.15 -33.48
CA THR A 209 5.37 -13.60 -33.71
C THR A 209 4.96 -13.96 -35.13
N VAL A 210 3.87 -13.38 -35.64
CA VAL A 210 3.34 -13.69 -37.00
C VAL A 210 4.17 -13.03 -38.11
N SER A 211 4.65 -11.80 -37.91
CA SER A 211 5.18 -10.97 -39.00
C SER A 211 6.71 -10.86 -39.06
N ARG A 212 7.39 -10.82 -37.90
CA ARG A 212 8.78 -10.38 -37.78
C ARG A 212 9.69 -11.46 -37.19
N ALA A 213 9.23 -12.23 -36.19
CA ALA A 213 10.00 -13.31 -35.57
C ALA A 213 10.50 -14.33 -36.62
N ARG A 214 9.62 -14.71 -37.56
CA ARG A 214 9.95 -15.62 -38.67
C ARG A 214 11.00 -15.06 -39.63
N ARG A 215 11.08 -13.74 -39.81
CA ARG A 215 12.05 -13.12 -40.71
C ARG A 215 13.43 -13.01 -40.07
N THR A 216 13.50 -12.81 -38.77
CA THR A 216 14.77 -12.67 -38.05
C THR A 216 15.43 -14.02 -37.81
N ILE A 217 14.63 -15.06 -37.61
CA ILE A 217 15.11 -16.42 -37.38
C ILE A 217 15.11 -17.20 -38.70
N THR A 218 16.21 -17.11 -39.45
CA THR A 218 16.38 -17.84 -40.72
C THR A 218 17.17 -19.14 -40.53
N GLY A 219 16.78 -20.20 -41.23
CA GLY A 219 17.53 -21.48 -41.24
C GLY A 219 17.26 -22.44 -40.08
N LEU A 220 16.27 -22.15 -39.23
CA LEU A 220 15.90 -23.02 -38.11
C LEU A 220 15.13 -24.27 -38.56
N ARG A 221 15.59 -25.45 -38.13
CA ARG A 221 14.86 -26.72 -38.26
C ARG A 221 14.58 -27.27 -36.86
N CYS A 222 13.41 -26.94 -36.32
CA CYS A 222 12.88 -27.53 -35.09
C CYS A 222 11.90 -28.65 -35.45
N ALA A 223 11.83 -29.68 -34.61
CA ALA A 223 10.87 -30.78 -34.77
C ALA A 223 9.45 -30.40 -34.31
N GLU A 224 9.35 -29.40 -33.43
CA GLU A 224 8.11 -28.91 -32.83
C GLU A 224 7.91 -27.45 -33.23
N LEU A 225 7.02 -27.22 -34.19
CA LEU A 225 6.65 -25.88 -34.64
C LEU A 225 5.28 -25.52 -34.10
N SER A 226 5.12 -24.26 -33.70
CA SER A 226 3.82 -23.72 -33.33
C SER A 226 2.97 -23.38 -34.56
N SER A 227 1.73 -22.93 -34.33
CA SER A 227 0.84 -22.43 -35.39
C SER A 227 1.45 -21.28 -36.19
N SER A 228 2.38 -20.54 -35.59
CA SER A 228 3.09 -19.41 -36.20
C SER A 228 4.34 -19.82 -37.01
N GLN A 229 4.58 -21.13 -37.16
CA GLN A 229 5.73 -21.70 -37.89
C GLN A 229 7.11 -21.31 -37.31
N ILE A 230 7.17 -21.01 -36.01
CA ILE A 230 8.39 -20.85 -35.22
C ILE A 230 8.52 -22.02 -34.24
N PRO A 231 9.70 -22.28 -33.63
CA PRO A 231 9.84 -23.31 -32.61
C PRO A 231 8.87 -23.10 -31.44
N SER A 232 8.19 -24.16 -30.97
CA SER A 232 7.20 -24.10 -29.89
C SER A 232 7.73 -23.43 -28.62
N TRP A 233 8.93 -23.80 -28.17
CA TRP A 233 9.57 -23.22 -26.98
C TRP A 233 9.79 -21.70 -27.09
N LEU A 234 9.98 -21.19 -28.31
CA LEU A 234 10.18 -19.76 -28.54
C LEU A 234 8.84 -19.02 -28.53
N ASP A 235 7.81 -19.64 -29.09
CA ASP A 235 6.44 -19.11 -29.02
C ASP A 235 5.97 -19.04 -27.56
N GLU A 236 6.15 -20.12 -26.81
CA GLU A 236 5.88 -20.18 -25.36
C GLU A 236 6.68 -19.12 -24.58
N TYR A 237 7.95 -18.90 -24.93
CA TYR A 237 8.73 -17.84 -24.31
C TYR A 237 8.16 -16.44 -24.61
N ILE A 238 7.80 -16.17 -25.87
CA ILE A 238 7.20 -14.88 -26.27
C ILE A 238 5.85 -14.67 -25.58
N GLU A 239 4.99 -15.69 -25.53
CA GLU A 239 3.72 -15.64 -24.79
C GLU A 239 3.94 -15.43 -23.30
N SER A 240 4.96 -16.06 -22.71
CA SER A 240 5.28 -15.89 -21.28
C SER A 240 5.69 -14.45 -20.94
N ILE A 241 6.34 -13.71 -21.85
CA ILE A 241 6.67 -12.29 -21.66
C ILE A 241 5.41 -11.42 -21.63
N ALA A 242 4.41 -11.76 -22.46
CA ALA A 242 3.15 -11.01 -22.50
C ALA A 242 2.39 -11.14 -21.16
N GLU A 243 2.44 -12.31 -20.54
CA GLU A 243 1.84 -12.54 -19.22
C GLU A 243 2.70 -11.97 -18.09
N ASN A 244 4.01 -12.18 -18.16
CA ASN A 244 4.98 -11.85 -17.12
C ASN A 244 6.15 -11.09 -17.74
N PRO A 245 6.07 -9.75 -17.84
CA PRO A 245 7.10 -8.95 -18.50
C PRO A 245 8.49 -9.05 -17.87
N ASN A 246 8.59 -9.55 -16.62
CA ASN A 246 9.84 -9.85 -15.95
C ASN A 246 10.61 -11.04 -16.53
N LEU A 247 9.97 -11.86 -17.38
CA LEU A 247 10.64 -12.93 -18.13
C LEU A 247 11.40 -12.41 -19.36
N PHE A 248 11.28 -11.11 -19.67
CA PHE A 248 12.08 -10.46 -20.70
C PHE A 248 13.53 -10.26 -20.22
N ASP A 249 14.25 -11.37 -20.10
CA ASP A 249 15.66 -11.46 -19.75
C ASP A 249 16.39 -12.45 -20.67
N PHE A 250 17.62 -12.10 -21.05
CA PHE A 250 18.39 -12.91 -21.99
C PHE A 250 18.79 -14.28 -21.40
N ALA A 251 18.98 -14.39 -20.08
CA ALA A 251 19.24 -15.65 -19.42
C ALA A 251 17.99 -16.55 -19.41
N GLU A 252 16.78 -15.98 -19.26
CA GLU A 252 15.52 -16.73 -19.37
C GLU A 252 15.32 -17.29 -20.78
N LEU A 253 15.61 -16.51 -21.83
CA LEU A 253 15.59 -17.00 -23.21
C LEU A 253 16.52 -18.22 -23.39
N ASN A 254 17.74 -18.15 -22.85
CA ASN A 254 18.70 -19.25 -22.92
C ASN A 254 18.24 -20.47 -22.10
N THR A 255 17.58 -20.24 -20.96
CA THR A 255 17.03 -21.28 -20.11
C THR A 255 15.87 -22.01 -20.78
N ALA A 256 14.97 -21.27 -21.44
CA ALA A 256 13.89 -21.83 -22.26
C ALA A 256 14.45 -22.70 -23.40
N MET A 257 15.47 -22.22 -24.10
CA MET A 257 16.16 -22.99 -25.15
C MET A 257 16.84 -24.25 -24.59
N ALA A 258 17.49 -24.17 -23.43
CA ALA A 258 18.14 -25.31 -22.79
C ALA A 258 17.12 -26.38 -22.36
N ARG A 259 15.96 -25.96 -21.84
CA ARG A 259 14.86 -26.86 -21.45
C ARG A 259 14.35 -27.67 -22.65
N HIS A 260 14.11 -26.99 -23.78
CA HIS A 260 13.72 -27.63 -25.03
C HIS A 260 14.74 -28.68 -25.53
N LEU A 261 16.04 -28.42 -25.36
CA LEU A 261 17.09 -29.38 -25.73
C LEU A 261 17.23 -30.56 -24.74
N GLY A 262 16.69 -30.40 -23.52
CA GLY A 262 16.66 -31.39 -22.44
C GLY A 262 15.61 -32.48 -22.63
N ASP A 263 14.43 -32.14 -23.16
CA ASP A 263 13.22 -32.99 -23.22
C ASP A 263 13.23 -34.12 -24.29
N GLY A 264 14.41 -34.53 -24.76
CA GLY A 264 14.57 -35.85 -25.39
C GLY A 264 14.50 -35.95 -26.92
N ASN A 265 14.39 -34.85 -27.67
CA ASN A 265 14.32 -34.89 -29.15
C ASN A 265 15.64 -34.48 -29.86
N ARG A 266 16.78 -34.90 -29.29
CA ARG A 266 18.14 -34.42 -29.64
C ARG A 266 18.61 -34.74 -31.07
N GLU A 267 18.05 -35.75 -31.73
CA GLU A 267 18.55 -36.20 -33.04
C GLU A 267 17.91 -35.46 -34.24
N ARG A 268 16.80 -34.75 -34.04
CA ARG A 268 16.07 -34.07 -35.13
C ARG A 268 16.00 -32.55 -35.00
N CYS A 269 16.23 -32.00 -33.82
CA CYS A 269 16.16 -30.56 -33.58
C CYS A 269 17.54 -29.89 -33.77
N ARG A 270 17.63 -28.87 -34.65
CA ARG A 270 18.84 -28.07 -34.86
C ARG A 270 18.83 -26.72 -34.11
N CYS A 271 17.99 -26.56 -33.08
CA CYS A 271 17.95 -25.35 -32.26
C CYS A 271 19.28 -25.08 -31.51
N ALA A 272 20.09 -26.10 -31.22
CA ALA A 272 21.43 -25.91 -30.65
C ALA A 272 22.45 -25.30 -31.63
N SER A 273 22.15 -25.27 -32.94
CA SER A 273 23.05 -24.79 -34.00
C SER A 273 22.69 -23.38 -34.49
N ILE A 274 21.82 -22.65 -33.79
CA ILE A 274 21.47 -21.28 -34.15
C ILE A 274 22.72 -20.39 -33.99
N PRO A 275 23.11 -19.62 -35.02
CA PRO A 275 24.23 -18.69 -34.90
C PRO A 275 23.95 -17.65 -33.81
N SER A 276 24.97 -17.32 -33.00
CA SER A 276 24.83 -16.31 -31.95
C SER A 276 24.42 -14.93 -32.49
N GLN A 277 24.80 -14.61 -33.73
CA GLN A 277 24.36 -13.38 -34.38
C GLN A 277 22.85 -13.38 -34.64
N THR A 278 22.28 -14.50 -35.10
CA THR A 278 20.82 -14.63 -35.31
C THR A 278 20.05 -14.49 -34.01
N ILE A 279 20.59 -15.00 -32.89
CA ILE A 279 20.00 -14.81 -31.55
C ILE A 279 20.06 -13.33 -31.13
N ARG A 280 21.18 -12.63 -31.39
CA ARG A 280 21.30 -11.20 -31.12
C ARG A 280 20.35 -10.36 -31.97
N ASP A 281 20.28 -10.60 -33.26
CA ASP A 281 19.38 -9.88 -34.17
C ASP A 281 17.91 -10.09 -33.76
N PHE A 282 17.57 -11.33 -33.36
CA PHE A 282 16.25 -11.64 -32.80
C PHE A 282 16.00 -10.87 -31.49
N TRP A 283 16.96 -10.91 -30.57
CA TRP A 283 16.86 -10.21 -29.29
C TRP A 283 16.71 -8.70 -29.48
N GLU A 284 17.46 -8.07 -30.38
CA GLU A 284 17.33 -6.64 -30.68
C GLU A 284 15.95 -6.31 -31.28
N ALA A 285 15.44 -7.16 -32.18
CA ALA A 285 14.11 -6.99 -32.75
C ALA A 285 13.01 -7.14 -31.69
N LEU A 286 13.12 -8.13 -30.80
CA LEU A 286 12.20 -8.34 -29.69
C LEU A 286 12.29 -7.19 -28.68
N ALA A 287 13.50 -6.77 -28.31
CA ALA A 287 13.73 -5.65 -27.42
C ALA A 287 13.12 -4.37 -27.97
N SER A 288 13.25 -4.09 -29.27
CA SER A 288 12.62 -2.94 -29.91
C SER A 288 11.09 -2.97 -29.78
N VAL A 289 10.46 -4.13 -29.94
CA VAL A 289 9.00 -4.28 -29.77
C VAL A 289 8.62 -4.05 -28.31
N VAL A 290 9.27 -4.75 -27.38
CA VAL A 290 9.01 -4.62 -25.94
C VAL A 290 9.16 -3.16 -25.52
N HIS A 291 10.29 -2.51 -25.84
CA HIS A 291 10.52 -1.12 -25.46
C HIS A 291 9.47 -0.16 -26.06
N GLY A 292 9.06 -0.40 -27.31
CA GLY A 292 7.99 0.37 -27.95
C GLY A 292 6.62 0.17 -27.31
N SER A 293 6.30 -1.04 -26.81
CA SER A 293 5.06 -1.30 -26.06
C SER A 293 4.98 -0.50 -24.77
N PHE A 294 6.10 -0.37 -24.04
CA PHE A 294 6.17 0.47 -22.84
C PHE A 294 5.95 1.96 -23.17
N GLU A 295 6.57 2.48 -24.24
CA GLU A 295 6.37 3.87 -24.68
C GLU A 295 4.92 4.16 -25.11
N LYS A 296 4.26 3.20 -25.78
CA LYS A 296 2.82 3.28 -26.09
C LYS A 296 1.97 3.33 -24.83
N ALA A 297 2.29 2.53 -23.82
CA ALA A 297 1.57 2.51 -22.54
C ALA A 297 1.68 3.85 -21.80
N GLU A 298 2.89 4.43 -21.78
CA GLU A 298 3.19 5.73 -21.17
C GLU A 298 2.47 6.89 -21.88
N SER A 299 2.43 6.86 -23.22
CA SER A 299 1.70 7.85 -24.02
C SER A 299 0.20 7.80 -23.75
N THR A 300 -0.37 6.60 -23.62
CA THR A 300 -1.80 6.40 -23.35
C THR A 300 -2.19 6.89 -21.95
N LEU A 301 -1.32 6.72 -20.96
CA LEU A 301 -1.51 7.24 -19.60
C LEU A 301 -1.66 8.76 -19.55
N SER A 302 -0.86 9.47 -20.35
CA SER A 302 -0.89 10.93 -20.42
C SER A 302 -2.25 11.43 -20.93
N LEU A 303 -2.84 10.76 -21.92
CA LEU A 303 -4.14 11.10 -22.51
C LEU A 303 -5.33 10.82 -21.57
N VAL A 304 -5.25 9.77 -20.75
CA VAL A 304 -6.32 9.42 -19.78
C VAL A 304 -6.38 10.45 -18.65
N ARG A 305 -5.22 10.87 -18.12
CA ARG A 305 -5.18 11.85 -17.01
C ARG A 305 -5.61 13.26 -17.43
N GLU A 306 -5.41 13.65 -18.68
CA GLU A 306 -5.95 14.93 -19.20
C GLU A 306 -7.49 14.94 -19.23
N ARG A 307 -8.12 13.77 -19.41
CA ARG A 307 -9.58 13.61 -19.34
C ARG A 307 -10.09 13.51 -17.91
N GLU A 308 -9.29 12.98 -16.99
CA GLU A 308 -9.62 12.82 -15.57
C GLU A 308 -9.30 14.05 -14.71
N ASN A 309 -8.87 15.21 -15.27
CA ASN A 309 -8.63 16.42 -14.47
C ASN A 309 -9.96 16.96 -13.90
N PRO A 310 -10.30 16.74 -12.62
CA PRO A 310 -11.61 17.10 -12.07
C PRO A 310 -11.69 18.58 -11.70
N GLN A 311 -10.62 19.36 -11.91
CA GLN A 311 -10.52 20.75 -11.49
C GLN A 311 -11.32 21.75 -12.36
N ALA A 312 -12.11 21.27 -13.33
CA ALA A 312 -13.00 22.11 -14.13
C ALA A 312 -14.49 22.04 -13.73
N GLU A 313 -14.90 21.14 -12.82
CA GLU A 313 -16.31 21.02 -12.37
C GLU A 313 -16.41 20.89 -10.84
N ILE A 314 -15.83 21.84 -10.10
CA ILE A 314 -16.21 22.11 -8.70
C ILE A 314 -16.58 23.58 -8.60
N ASN A 315 -17.63 23.95 -9.31
CA ASN A 315 -18.47 25.10 -8.99
C ASN A 315 -19.88 24.76 -9.46
N SER A 316 -20.82 24.76 -8.52
CA SER A 316 -22.27 24.61 -8.69
C SER A 316 -22.83 23.19 -8.97
N ALA A 317 -23.09 22.46 -7.88
CA ALA A 317 -24.27 21.59 -7.78
C ALA A 317 -24.62 21.35 -6.31
N THR A 318 -25.06 22.40 -5.61
CA THR A 318 -25.66 22.26 -4.28
C THR A 318 -27.07 21.71 -4.44
N CYS A 319 -27.30 20.45 -4.08
CA CYS A 319 -28.64 20.01 -3.68
C CYS A 319 -28.82 20.50 -2.24
N PRO A 320 -29.80 21.37 -1.93
CA PRO A 320 -30.03 21.77 -0.56
C PRO A 320 -30.63 20.58 0.17
N LEU A 321 -29.79 19.84 0.91
CA LEU A 321 -30.27 19.17 2.11
C LEU A 321 -30.93 20.28 2.94
N GLU A 322 -32.19 20.12 3.34
CA GLU A 322 -32.80 21.05 4.29
C GLU A 322 -31.87 21.13 5.51
N PRO A 323 -31.23 22.27 5.77
CA PRO A 323 -30.26 22.36 6.85
C PRO A 323 -30.97 22.03 8.15
N PHE A 324 -30.33 21.23 8.98
CA PHE A 324 -30.77 21.09 10.36
C PHE A 324 -30.68 22.48 11.01
N ASP A 325 -31.84 23.11 11.17
CA ASP A 325 -31.98 24.49 11.64
C ASP A 325 -32.74 24.52 12.96
N VAL A 326 -32.07 24.99 14.00
CA VAL A 326 -32.61 25.14 15.34
C VAL A 326 -32.83 26.63 15.60
N PRO A 327 -34.09 27.08 15.79
CA PRO A 327 -34.45 28.49 15.77
C PRO A 327 -33.84 29.32 16.91
N ASP A 328 -33.45 28.69 18.03
CA ASP A 328 -32.84 29.28 19.22
C ASP A 328 -31.35 28.94 19.39
N ALA A 329 -30.68 28.55 18.30
CA ALA A 329 -29.26 28.23 18.31
C ALA A 329 -28.36 29.39 18.76
N ASP A 330 -27.33 29.06 19.53
CA ASP A 330 -26.31 29.98 20.04
C ASP A 330 -24.90 29.68 19.48
N LEU A 331 -24.82 28.74 18.53
CA LEU A 331 -23.62 28.36 17.78
C LEU A 331 -23.98 27.89 16.36
N VAL A 332 -23.16 28.26 15.38
CA VAL A 332 -23.19 27.68 14.04
C VAL A 332 -21.97 26.79 13.85
N ILE A 333 -22.19 25.53 13.46
CA ILE A 333 -21.14 24.65 12.96
C ILE A 333 -21.17 24.72 11.43
N ARG A 334 -20.03 25.08 10.82
CA ARG A 334 -19.88 25.11 9.36
C ARG A 334 -19.07 23.90 8.88
N SER A 335 -19.61 23.17 7.93
CA SER A 335 -18.92 22.04 7.27
C SER A 335 -17.83 22.51 6.31
N SER A 336 -16.98 21.58 5.86
CA SER A 336 -15.93 21.87 4.86
C SER A 336 -16.46 22.24 3.48
N ASP A 337 -17.68 21.83 3.15
CA ASP A 337 -18.45 22.22 1.97
C ASP A 337 -19.37 23.43 2.22
N CYS A 338 -19.09 24.22 3.26
CA CYS A 338 -19.73 25.51 3.57
C CYS A 338 -21.24 25.43 3.88
N VAL A 339 -21.72 24.30 4.41
CA VAL A 339 -23.10 24.16 4.91
C VAL A 339 -23.14 24.47 6.40
N ASP A 340 -24.10 25.31 6.79
CA ASP A 340 -24.26 25.78 8.17
C ASP A 340 -25.29 24.93 8.93
N PHE A 341 -24.89 24.47 10.12
CA PHE A 341 -25.72 23.74 11.08
C PHE A 341 -25.90 24.58 12.33
N ARG A 342 -27.14 25.01 12.60
CA ARG A 342 -27.49 25.80 13.79
C ARG A 342 -27.72 24.87 14.97
N VAL A 343 -26.93 25.03 16.04
CA VAL A 343 -26.90 24.12 17.19
C VAL A 343 -26.78 24.89 18.52
N HIS A 344 -27.08 24.18 19.60
CA HIS A 344 -26.92 24.62 20.98
C HIS A 344 -25.57 24.21 21.57
N LYS A 345 -24.81 25.19 22.10
CA LYS A 345 -23.56 24.96 22.85
C LYS A 345 -23.72 23.96 23.99
N PRO A 346 -24.80 24.01 24.82
CA PRO A 346 -24.97 23.04 25.90
C PRO A 346 -25.13 21.60 25.43
N VAL A 347 -25.86 21.37 24.33
CA VAL A 347 -26.06 20.03 23.75
C VAL A 347 -24.71 19.47 23.29
N LEU A 348 -23.95 20.27 22.54
CA LEU A 348 -22.65 19.87 22.03
C LEU A 348 -21.63 19.62 23.16
N SER A 349 -21.61 20.49 24.17
CA SER A 349 -20.72 20.37 25.35
C SER A 349 -21.07 19.17 26.24
N MET A 350 -22.35 18.80 26.31
CA MET A 350 -22.80 17.61 27.04
C MET A 350 -22.42 16.31 26.31
N ALA A 351 -22.48 16.33 24.97
CA ALA A 351 -22.14 15.18 24.15
C ALA A 351 -20.62 14.97 23.99
N SER A 352 -19.83 16.04 24.09
CA SER A 352 -18.41 16.06 23.75
C SER A 352 -17.59 16.88 24.75
N PRO A 353 -16.68 16.25 25.51
CA PRO A 353 -15.69 16.95 26.32
C PRO A 353 -14.80 17.88 25.49
N PHE A 354 -14.40 17.45 24.29
CA PHE A 354 -13.64 18.28 23.34
C PHE A 354 -14.35 19.61 23.05
N PHE A 355 -15.64 19.57 22.70
CA PHE A 355 -16.38 20.80 22.43
C PHE A 355 -16.64 21.62 23.69
N LYS A 356 -16.82 20.98 24.85
CA LYS A 356 -16.90 21.68 26.13
C LYS A 356 -15.65 22.51 26.40
N ASP A 357 -14.47 21.94 26.18
CA ASP A 357 -13.19 22.62 26.37
C ASP A 357 -12.96 23.68 25.29
N LEU A 358 -13.20 23.38 24.01
CA LEU A 358 -13.09 24.32 22.90
C LEU A 358 -13.96 25.58 23.12
N LEU A 359 -15.20 25.38 23.55
CA LEU A 359 -16.16 26.48 23.78
C LEU A 359 -15.88 27.26 25.07
N SER A 360 -15.02 26.76 25.95
CA SER A 360 -14.57 27.47 27.16
C SER A 360 -13.46 28.49 26.88
N LEU A 361 -12.80 28.41 25.72
CA LEU A 361 -11.71 29.29 25.33
C LEU A 361 -12.23 30.69 24.94
N PRO A 362 -11.43 31.76 25.17
CA PRO A 362 -11.77 33.09 24.71
C PRO A 362 -11.90 33.12 23.18
N GLN A 363 -13.04 33.57 22.67
CA GLN A 363 -13.26 33.76 21.23
C GLN A 363 -12.51 35.02 20.76
N PRO A 364 -11.85 35.00 19.58
CA PRO A 364 -11.22 36.19 19.03
C PRO A 364 -12.28 37.28 18.75
N PRO A 365 -11.95 38.57 18.99
CA PRO A 365 -12.90 39.67 18.84
C PRO A 365 -13.43 39.84 17.40
N ASP A 366 -12.65 39.42 16.39
CA ASP A 366 -13.01 39.45 14.96
C ASP A 366 -13.49 38.09 14.43
N GLY A 367 -14.08 37.27 15.29
CA GLY A 367 -14.59 35.94 14.92
C GLY A 367 -15.70 35.99 13.87
N GLU A 368 -15.72 34.98 13.00
CA GLU A 368 -16.81 34.82 12.02
C GLU A 368 -18.15 34.62 12.74
N SER A 369 -19.18 35.32 12.27
CA SER A 369 -20.55 35.15 12.76
C SER A 369 -21.55 35.14 11.62
N VAL A 370 -22.66 34.42 11.83
CA VAL A 370 -23.83 34.38 10.96
C VAL A 370 -25.02 34.82 11.79
N ASP A 371 -25.69 35.91 11.39
CA ASP A 371 -26.80 36.52 12.14
C ASP A 371 -26.47 36.84 13.62
N GLY A 372 -25.22 37.20 13.90
CA GLY A 372 -24.74 37.48 15.25
C GLY A 372 -24.42 36.23 16.10
N ILE A 373 -24.56 35.03 15.53
CA ILE A 373 -24.21 33.75 16.16
C ILE A 373 -22.77 33.37 15.75
N PRO A 374 -21.88 33.00 16.69
CA PRO A 374 -20.50 32.63 16.38
C PRO A 374 -20.43 31.36 15.53
N VAL A 375 -19.48 31.30 14.60
CA VAL A 375 -19.26 30.16 13.69
C VAL A 375 -18.01 29.38 14.07
N VAL A 376 -18.13 28.05 14.13
CA VAL A 376 -17.02 27.10 14.26
C VAL A 376 -16.95 26.25 12.99
N ARG A 377 -15.83 26.33 12.28
CA ARG A 377 -15.58 25.52 11.07
C ARG A 377 -15.06 24.15 11.45
N LEU A 378 -15.67 23.10 10.90
CA LEU A 378 -15.23 21.72 11.04
C LEU A 378 -14.78 21.17 9.68
N PRO A 379 -13.77 20.29 9.63
CA PRO A 379 -13.26 19.75 8.38
C PRO A 379 -14.16 18.67 7.76
N GLU A 380 -15.15 18.14 8.48
CA GLU A 380 -16.10 17.16 7.97
C GLU A 380 -17.14 17.79 7.04
N GLY A 381 -17.55 17.03 6.01
CA GLY A 381 -18.57 17.47 5.05
C GLY A 381 -19.99 17.41 5.63
N SER A 382 -20.90 18.14 4.98
CA SER A 382 -22.29 18.34 5.42
C SER A 382 -23.06 17.05 5.66
N GLU A 383 -22.94 16.03 4.80
CA GLU A 383 -23.64 14.75 4.97
C GLU A 383 -23.29 14.05 6.29
N LEU A 384 -22.00 14.05 6.65
CA LEU A 384 -21.51 13.40 7.87
C LEU A 384 -21.94 14.20 9.10
N LEU A 385 -21.82 15.52 9.04
CA LEU A 385 -22.28 16.39 10.12
C LEU A 385 -23.80 16.30 10.31
N ASN A 386 -24.58 16.17 9.25
CA ASN A 386 -26.03 15.97 9.36
C ASN A 386 -26.36 14.66 10.11
N CYS A 387 -25.66 13.57 9.81
CA CYS A 387 -25.78 12.32 10.57
C CYS A 387 -25.43 12.54 12.04
N LEU A 388 -24.28 13.16 12.33
CA LEU A 388 -23.81 13.40 13.70
C LEU A 388 -24.78 14.27 14.50
N VAL A 389 -25.18 15.42 13.95
CA VAL A 389 -26.07 16.36 14.60
C VAL A 389 -27.45 15.73 14.83
N SER A 390 -28.00 14.98 13.86
CA SER A 390 -29.28 14.29 14.04
C SER A 390 -29.29 13.28 15.20
N MET A 391 -28.13 12.77 15.63
CA MET A 391 -27.99 11.87 16.78
C MET A 391 -27.89 12.61 18.12
N LEU A 392 -27.58 13.91 18.11
CA LEU A 392 -27.48 14.74 19.32
C LEU A 392 -28.82 15.36 19.73
N TYR A 393 -29.78 15.39 18.81
CA TYR A 393 -31.06 16.03 18.99
C TYR A 393 -32.21 15.02 18.95
N PRO A 394 -33.36 15.33 19.58
CA PRO A 394 -34.56 14.48 19.55
C PRO A 394 -35.28 14.58 18.20
N VAL A 395 -34.56 14.38 17.11
CA VAL A 395 -35.07 14.31 15.74
C VAL A 395 -34.88 12.91 15.19
N ARG A 396 -35.43 12.66 14.00
CA ARG A 396 -35.18 11.39 13.31
C ARG A 396 -33.70 11.30 12.96
N THR A 397 -33.02 10.27 13.47
CA THR A 397 -31.64 9.99 13.13
C THR A 397 -31.49 9.77 11.63
N VAL A 398 -30.57 10.51 11.02
CA VAL A 398 -30.16 10.33 9.63
C VAL A 398 -29.16 9.18 9.60
N ILE A 399 -29.52 8.11 8.91
CA ILE A 399 -28.74 6.87 8.85
C ILE A 399 -27.72 6.98 7.71
N PRO A 400 -26.43 6.69 7.94
CA PRO A 400 -25.45 6.59 6.88
C PRO A 400 -25.82 5.50 5.86
N ASN A 401 -25.69 5.80 4.57
CA ASN A 401 -26.11 4.88 3.50
C ASN A 401 -25.06 3.83 3.09
N SER A 402 -23.86 3.86 3.67
CA SER A 402 -22.79 2.88 3.45
C SER A 402 -21.95 2.65 4.71
N TYR A 403 -21.27 1.51 4.80
CA TYR A 403 -20.43 1.22 5.95
C TYR A 403 -19.20 2.14 6.05
N ASP A 404 -18.64 2.56 4.92
CA ASP A 404 -17.55 3.55 4.90
C ASP A 404 -17.95 4.85 5.61
N LYS A 405 -19.18 5.33 5.36
CA LYS A 405 -19.72 6.51 6.06
C LYS A 405 -19.95 6.25 7.55
N VAL A 406 -20.34 5.03 7.93
CA VAL A 406 -20.41 4.63 9.36
C VAL A 406 -19.02 4.72 10.01
N LEU A 407 -17.96 4.26 9.33
CA LEU A 407 -16.59 4.35 9.84
C LEU A 407 -16.13 5.81 9.96
N TYR A 408 -16.37 6.65 8.94
CA TYR A 408 -16.03 8.07 9.04
C TYR A 408 -16.81 8.77 10.16
N LEU A 409 -18.08 8.42 10.37
CA LEU A 409 -18.89 8.94 11.47
C LEU A 409 -18.34 8.51 12.85
N LEU A 410 -17.95 7.25 13.00
CA LEU A 410 -17.28 6.74 14.21
C LEU A 410 -15.95 7.47 14.45
N ALA A 411 -15.16 7.71 13.40
CA ALA A 411 -13.91 8.44 13.47
C ALA A 411 -14.11 9.90 13.91
N ALA A 412 -15.14 10.58 13.39
CA ALA A 412 -15.52 11.91 13.84
C ALA A 412 -15.96 11.91 15.31
N CYS A 413 -16.77 10.93 15.73
CA CYS A 413 -17.15 10.78 17.13
C CYS A 413 -15.95 10.48 18.04
N GLN A 414 -14.91 9.78 17.54
CA GLN A 414 -13.67 9.56 18.26
C GLN A 414 -12.84 10.85 18.38
N LYS A 415 -12.72 11.62 17.28
CA LYS A 415 -12.04 12.91 17.23
C LYS A 415 -12.66 13.93 18.20
N TYR A 416 -13.98 13.95 18.28
CA TYR A 416 -14.73 14.84 19.17
C TYR A 416 -15.06 14.21 20.54
N GLU A 417 -14.46 13.08 20.89
CA GLU A 417 -14.62 12.43 22.21
C GLU A 417 -16.09 12.10 22.60
N MET A 418 -16.95 11.87 21.60
CA MET A 418 -18.38 11.54 21.76
C MET A 418 -18.59 10.03 22.02
N THR A 419 -18.10 9.53 23.15
CA THR A 419 -18.10 8.09 23.49
C THR A 419 -19.49 7.44 23.54
N SER A 420 -20.50 8.15 24.05
CA SER A 420 -21.90 7.71 24.07
C SER A 420 -22.46 7.53 22.66
N VAL A 421 -22.16 8.46 21.75
CA VAL A 421 -22.60 8.41 20.34
C VAL A 421 -21.92 7.26 19.61
N GLN A 422 -20.62 7.03 19.84
CA GLN A 422 -19.94 5.83 19.30
C GLN A 422 -20.62 4.53 19.76
N SER A 423 -21.00 4.46 21.04
CA SER A 423 -21.66 3.28 21.61
C SER A 423 -23.04 3.05 20.98
N PHE A 424 -23.79 4.13 20.74
CA PHE A 424 -25.05 4.11 20.01
C PHE A 424 -24.86 3.60 18.57
N ILE A 425 -23.94 4.19 17.79
CA ILE A 425 -23.66 3.77 16.41
C ILE A 425 -23.30 2.27 16.35
N ARG A 426 -22.41 1.81 17.24
CA ARG A 426 -22.03 0.38 17.34
C ARG A 426 -23.22 -0.52 17.69
N SER A 427 -24.16 -0.06 18.50
CA SER A 427 -25.39 -0.78 18.83
C SER A 427 -26.29 -0.90 17.60
N GLU A 428 -26.48 0.19 16.84
CA GLU A 428 -27.32 0.19 15.65
C GLU A 428 -26.74 -0.69 14.53
N VAL A 429 -25.41 -0.72 14.38
CA VAL A 429 -24.72 -1.68 13.50
C VAL A 429 -25.00 -3.13 13.93
N LYS A 430 -24.92 -3.44 15.23
CA LYS A 430 -25.23 -4.79 15.75
C LYS A 430 -26.68 -5.20 15.58
N ARG A 431 -27.60 -4.24 15.66
CA ARG A 431 -29.04 -4.46 15.43
C ARG A 431 -29.39 -4.63 13.95
N GLY A 432 -28.48 -4.27 13.04
CA GLY A 432 -28.71 -4.30 11.60
C GLY A 432 -29.48 -3.08 11.07
N GLU A 433 -29.65 -2.05 11.89
CA GLU A 433 -30.27 -0.78 11.49
C GLU A 433 -29.28 0.08 10.69
N PHE A 434 -27.99 -0.03 11.00
CA PHE A 434 -26.92 0.62 10.24
C PHE A 434 -26.23 -0.40 9.32
N PRO A 435 -25.64 0.05 8.20
CA PRO A 435 -24.89 -0.83 7.30
C PRO A 435 -23.78 -1.61 8.02
N THR A 436 -23.47 -2.80 7.51
CA THR A 436 -22.32 -3.64 7.88
C THR A 436 -21.55 -4.00 6.62
N PRO A 437 -20.22 -4.19 6.66
CA PRO A 437 -19.48 -4.59 5.47
C PRO A 437 -19.90 -6.01 5.06
N LYS A 438 -20.07 -6.24 3.76
CA LYS A 438 -20.40 -7.56 3.20
C LYS A 438 -19.33 -8.00 2.21
N GLY A 439 -18.92 -9.27 2.34
CA GLY A 439 -18.00 -9.87 1.38
C GLY A 439 -16.66 -9.12 1.30
N VAL A 440 -16.30 -8.72 0.09
CA VAL A 440 -15.06 -7.99 -0.22
C VAL A 440 -15.01 -6.56 0.34
N GLU A 441 -16.14 -5.98 0.77
CA GLU A 441 -16.19 -4.67 1.45
C GLU A 441 -15.42 -4.67 2.79
N ALA A 442 -15.07 -5.85 3.32
CA ALA A 442 -14.20 -5.97 4.48
C ALA A 442 -12.80 -5.36 4.26
N TYR A 443 -12.27 -5.36 3.03
CA TYR A 443 -10.96 -4.77 2.72
C TYR A 443 -10.94 -3.23 2.87
N PRO A 444 -11.81 -2.45 2.19
CA PRO A 444 -11.86 -1.00 2.37
C PRO A 444 -12.25 -0.62 3.80
N ALA A 445 -13.14 -1.40 4.44
CA ALA A 445 -13.48 -1.22 5.84
C ALA A 445 -12.26 -1.34 6.76
N TYR A 446 -11.43 -2.37 6.56
CA TYR A 446 -10.19 -2.56 7.30
C TYR A 446 -9.24 -1.38 7.06
N ALA A 447 -9.07 -0.93 5.82
CA ALA A 447 -8.20 0.19 5.48
C ALA A 447 -8.62 1.50 6.16
N ILE A 448 -9.91 1.86 6.07
CA ILE A 448 -10.45 3.06 6.70
C ILE A 448 -10.33 2.98 8.22
N ALA A 449 -10.73 1.87 8.83
CA ALA A 449 -10.65 1.67 10.27
C ALA A 449 -9.21 1.69 10.77
N SER A 450 -8.27 1.09 10.01
CA SER A 450 -6.84 1.13 10.30
C SER A 450 -6.32 2.56 10.32
N ARG A 451 -6.61 3.36 9.29
CA ARG A 451 -6.15 4.76 9.18
C ARG A 451 -6.75 5.68 10.24
N THR A 452 -8.00 5.45 10.62
CA THR A 452 -8.74 6.28 11.58
C THR A 452 -8.54 5.84 13.04
N GLY A 453 -7.81 4.76 13.28
CA GLY A 453 -7.57 4.23 14.62
C GLY A 453 -8.82 3.63 15.27
N LEU A 454 -9.81 3.19 14.47
CA LEU A 454 -11.02 2.52 14.93
C LEU A 454 -10.74 1.04 15.16
N ILE A 455 -10.10 0.75 16.30
CA ILE A 455 -9.58 -0.58 16.61
C ILE A 455 -10.64 -1.69 16.55
N PRO A 456 -11.82 -1.60 17.19
CA PRO A 456 -12.81 -2.66 17.15
C PRO A 456 -13.29 -2.98 15.73
N GLU A 457 -13.47 -1.93 14.92
CA GLU A 457 -13.92 -2.01 13.54
C GLU A 457 -12.83 -2.58 12.62
N MET A 458 -11.57 -2.17 12.82
CA MET A 458 -10.40 -2.71 12.13
C MET A 458 -10.26 -4.21 12.37
N GLU A 459 -10.34 -4.64 13.64
CA GLU A 459 -10.25 -6.05 14.01
C GLU A 459 -11.40 -6.88 13.41
N SER A 460 -12.63 -6.35 13.47
CA SER A 460 -13.81 -6.99 12.88
C SER A 460 -13.70 -7.12 11.37
N ALA A 461 -13.27 -6.07 10.68
CA ALA A 461 -13.07 -6.07 9.24
C ALA A 461 -11.94 -7.04 8.85
N GLY A 462 -10.83 -7.03 9.58
CA GLY A 462 -9.69 -7.92 9.37
C GLY A 462 -10.11 -9.40 9.44
N ARG A 463 -10.93 -9.78 10.43
CA ARG A 463 -11.50 -11.13 10.52
C ARG A 463 -12.36 -11.49 9.31
N GLN A 464 -13.22 -10.58 8.87
CA GLN A 464 -14.09 -10.82 7.72
C GLN A 464 -13.30 -11.02 6.43
N THR A 465 -12.13 -10.39 6.28
CA THR A 465 -11.28 -10.63 5.11
C THR A 465 -10.81 -12.08 4.99
N LEU A 466 -10.71 -12.84 6.10
CA LEU A 466 -10.19 -14.21 6.10
C LEU A 466 -11.02 -15.16 5.21
N ASN A 467 -12.30 -14.86 5.02
CA ASN A 467 -13.22 -15.66 4.22
C ASN A 467 -13.18 -15.31 2.72
N HIS A 468 -12.29 -14.39 2.33
CA HIS A 468 -12.17 -13.92 0.94
C HIS A 468 -10.72 -14.05 0.45
N PRO A 469 -10.51 -14.27 -0.86
CA PRO A 469 -9.18 -14.23 -1.41
C PRO A 469 -8.63 -12.80 -1.35
N MET A 470 -7.34 -12.66 -1.08
CA MET A 470 -6.62 -11.39 -0.97
C MET A 470 -5.69 -11.27 -2.17
N THR A 471 -6.22 -10.76 -3.29
CA THR A 471 -5.45 -10.47 -4.51
C THR A 471 -5.65 -9.00 -4.91
N PHE A 472 -4.73 -8.43 -5.68
CA PHE A 472 -4.85 -7.03 -6.09
C PHE A 472 -6.10 -6.76 -6.93
N GLU A 473 -6.55 -7.75 -7.71
CA GLU A 473 -7.78 -7.66 -8.50
C GLU A 473 -9.01 -7.54 -7.60
N ILE A 474 -9.05 -8.28 -6.48
CA ILE A 474 -10.14 -8.23 -5.51
C ILE A 474 -10.11 -6.93 -4.70
N LEU A 475 -8.91 -6.47 -4.32
CA LEU A 475 -8.77 -5.19 -3.60
C LEU A 475 -9.17 -4.01 -4.50
N GLY A 476 -8.87 -4.10 -5.81
CA GLY A 476 -9.27 -3.13 -6.82
C GLY A 476 -8.95 -1.69 -6.41
N GLU A 477 -9.91 -0.78 -6.63
CA GLU A 477 -9.78 0.63 -6.23
C GLU A 477 -9.69 0.83 -4.71
N GLY A 478 -10.21 -0.11 -3.92
CA GLY A 478 -10.11 -0.10 -2.47
C GLY A 478 -8.66 -0.12 -1.98
N LEU A 479 -7.71 -0.57 -2.81
CA LEU A 479 -6.28 -0.48 -2.53
C LEU A 479 -5.83 0.96 -2.25
N ARG A 480 -6.44 1.97 -2.90
CA ARG A 480 -6.11 3.39 -2.67
C ARG A 480 -6.34 3.85 -1.22
N LEU A 481 -7.21 3.15 -0.49
CA LEU A 481 -7.53 3.46 0.90
C LEU A 481 -6.47 2.94 1.89
N PHE A 482 -5.62 2.00 1.47
CA PHE A 482 -4.61 1.42 2.32
C PHE A 482 -3.39 2.34 2.47
N GLU A 483 -2.95 2.53 3.71
CA GLU A 483 -1.57 2.88 3.99
C GLU A 483 -0.70 1.64 3.83
N GLY A 484 0.57 1.79 3.41
CA GLY A 484 1.44 0.64 3.11
C GLY A 484 1.57 -0.32 4.30
N TRP A 485 1.74 0.25 5.51
CA TRP A 485 1.82 -0.55 6.73
C TRP A 485 0.53 -1.32 7.03
N ALA A 486 -0.65 -0.76 6.72
CA ALA A 486 -1.93 -1.38 7.03
C ALA A 486 -2.12 -2.64 6.18
N LEU A 487 -1.73 -2.58 4.91
CA LEU A 487 -1.78 -3.72 4.01
C LEU A 487 -0.78 -4.81 4.45
N SER A 488 0.46 -4.43 4.79
CA SER A 488 1.47 -5.35 5.35
C SER A 488 1.02 -6.00 6.68
N ALA A 489 0.36 -5.23 7.55
CA ALA A 489 -0.20 -5.72 8.80
C ALA A 489 -1.33 -6.74 8.56
N LEU A 490 -2.17 -6.51 7.55
CA LEU A 490 -3.23 -7.44 7.16
C LEU A 490 -2.64 -8.75 6.61
N VAL A 491 -1.63 -8.69 5.75
CA VAL A 491 -0.89 -9.88 5.26
C VAL A 491 -0.30 -10.67 6.43
N SER A 492 0.38 -9.98 7.35
CA SER A 492 0.94 -10.60 8.57
C SER A 492 -0.14 -11.24 9.44
N PHE A 493 -1.30 -10.60 9.56
CA PHE A 493 -2.44 -11.15 10.28
C PHE A 493 -2.98 -12.43 9.65
N ARG A 494 -3.16 -12.46 8.33
CA ARG A 494 -3.62 -13.66 7.60
C ARG A 494 -2.66 -14.83 7.79
N LYS A 495 -1.35 -14.61 7.64
CA LYS A 495 -0.32 -15.63 7.88
C LYS A 495 -0.41 -16.21 9.28
N ARG A 496 -0.48 -15.34 10.30
CA ARG A 496 -0.63 -15.79 11.69
C ARG A 496 -1.92 -16.57 11.91
N CYS A 497 -3.04 -16.16 11.31
CA CYS A 497 -4.30 -16.89 11.37
C CYS A 497 -4.14 -18.30 10.79
N ARG A 498 -3.56 -18.40 9.59
CA ARG A 498 -3.24 -19.68 8.96
C ARG A 498 -2.39 -20.57 9.86
N ASP A 499 -1.30 -20.04 10.39
CA ASP A 499 -0.36 -20.81 11.22
C ASP A 499 -1.02 -21.27 12.54
N CYS A 500 -1.89 -20.44 13.13
CA CYS A 500 -2.66 -20.82 14.32
C CYS A 500 -3.78 -21.83 14.00
N LEU A 501 -4.39 -21.77 12.82
CA LEU A 501 -5.35 -22.78 12.37
C LEU A 501 -4.64 -24.13 12.17
N ILE A 502 -3.45 -24.14 11.57
CA ILE A 502 -2.60 -25.34 11.44
C ILE A 502 -2.31 -25.92 12.84
N ALA A 503 -1.84 -25.10 13.77
CA ALA A 503 -1.55 -25.54 15.14
C ALA A 503 -2.81 -26.03 15.89
N CYS A 504 -3.96 -25.42 15.63
CA CYS A 504 -5.25 -25.86 16.17
C CYS A 504 -5.57 -27.27 15.64
N LEU A 505 -5.51 -27.50 14.33
CA LEU A 505 -5.74 -28.81 13.72
C LEU A 505 -4.77 -29.87 14.25
N ASP A 506 -3.48 -29.54 14.38
CA ASP A 506 -2.47 -30.43 14.97
C ASP A 506 -2.84 -30.84 16.40
N SER A 507 -3.41 -29.94 17.20
CA SER A 507 -3.88 -30.29 18.57
C SER A 507 -5.02 -31.30 18.61
N TYR A 508 -5.81 -31.41 17.53
CA TYR A 508 -6.87 -32.41 17.39
C TYR A 508 -6.35 -33.74 16.82
N LEU A 509 -5.19 -33.75 16.15
CA LEU A 509 -4.48 -34.96 15.75
C LEU A 509 -3.69 -35.58 16.92
N VAL A 510 -3.22 -34.75 17.86
CA VAL A 510 -2.49 -35.20 19.05
C VAL A 510 -3.44 -35.84 20.06
N LEU A 511 -3.25 -37.15 20.29
CA LEU A 511 -4.08 -37.95 21.20
C LEU A 511 -3.48 -38.00 22.62
N GLN A 512 -3.39 -36.84 23.27
CA GLN A 512 -3.17 -36.77 24.72
C GLN A 512 -4.47 -37.16 25.46
N ARG A 513 -4.38 -37.63 26.71
CA ARG A 513 -5.55 -37.78 27.59
C ARG A 513 -5.49 -36.74 28.73
N PRO A 514 -6.52 -35.89 28.89
CA PRO A 514 -7.70 -35.71 28.03
C PRO A 514 -7.46 -34.70 26.89
N GLY A 515 -7.41 -35.18 25.65
CA GLY A 515 -7.38 -34.38 24.42
C GLY A 515 -8.76 -34.30 23.76
N PRO A 516 -9.01 -33.33 22.88
CA PRO A 516 -10.36 -33.03 22.40
C PRO A 516 -10.95 -34.14 21.50
N SER A 517 -10.11 -34.84 20.74
CA SER A 517 -10.54 -35.97 19.87
C SER A 517 -10.58 -37.32 20.61
N SER A 518 -10.33 -37.34 21.91
CA SER A 518 -10.26 -38.58 22.71
C SER A 518 -11.58 -39.38 22.73
N ILE A 519 -12.72 -38.75 22.45
CA ILE A 519 -14.02 -39.42 22.38
C ILE A 519 -14.11 -40.45 21.24
N TRP A 520 -13.24 -40.33 20.23
CA TRP A 520 -13.23 -41.18 19.03
C TRP A 520 -12.29 -42.38 19.15
N VAL A 521 -11.49 -42.46 20.23
CA VAL A 521 -10.56 -43.57 20.49
C VAL A 521 -11.37 -44.82 20.86
N GLY A 522 -11.20 -45.89 20.09
CA GLY A 522 -11.94 -47.15 20.26
C GLY A 522 -12.68 -47.63 18.99
N CYS A 523 -12.48 -46.98 17.85
CA CYS A 523 -13.02 -47.47 16.57
C CYS A 523 -12.44 -48.85 16.20
N PRO A 524 -13.30 -49.85 15.90
CA PRO A 524 -12.88 -51.22 15.58
C PRO A 524 -11.92 -51.34 14.39
N GLU A 525 -12.05 -50.47 13.38
CA GLU A 525 -11.19 -50.44 12.19
C GLU A 525 -9.72 -50.25 12.57
N VAL A 526 -9.47 -49.47 13.62
CA VAL A 526 -8.14 -49.11 14.10
C VAL A 526 -7.55 -50.23 14.97
N THR A 527 -8.37 -50.85 15.82
CA THR A 527 -7.96 -51.97 16.69
C THR A 527 -7.66 -53.27 15.95
N ARG A 528 -8.10 -53.44 14.70
CA ARG A 528 -7.87 -54.66 13.89
C ARG A 528 -6.49 -54.71 13.22
N VAL A 529 -5.79 -53.59 13.12
CA VAL A 529 -4.51 -53.47 12.38
C VAL A 529 -3.29 -53.72 13.28
N THR A 530 -3.43 -53.59 14.60
CA THR A 530 -2.35 -53.82 15.57
C THR A 530 -2.36 -55.26 16.07
N PRO A 531 -1.37 -56.12 15.75
CA PRO A 531 -1.33 -57.47 16.26
C PRO A 531 -1.11 -57.43 17.77
N VAL A 532 -1.96 -58.14 18.50
CA VAL A 532 -1.85 -58.37 19.95
C VAL A 532 -0.59 -59.17 20.24
N ARG A 533 0.58 -58.51 20.33
CA ARG A 533 1.77 -59.04 20.98
C ARG A 533 2.67 -57.90 21.44
N ALA A 534 2.78 -57.79 22.77
CA ALA A 534 3.74 -57.03 23.58
C ALA A 534 3.56 -55.49 23.65
N SER A 535 2.77 -55.04 24.64
CA SER A 535 2.99 -53.87 25.51
C SER A 535 1.64 -53.27 25.98
N TYR A 536 1.53 -52.89 27.25
CA TYR A 536 0.37 -52.24 27.88
C TYR A 536 0.10 -50.80 27.38
N ARG A 537 0.38 -50.49 26.11
CA ARG A 537 0.04 -49.21 25.49
C ARG A 537 -1.09 -49.45 24.52
N VAL A 538 -2.31 -49.08 24.92
CA VAL A 538 -3.43 -48.94 23.99
C VAL A 538 -3.02 -47.88 22.98
N ASP A 539 -2.81 -48.26 21.72
CA ASP A 539 -2.58 -47.29 20.66
C ASP A 539 -3.78 -46.34 20.62
N HIS A 540 -3.54 -45.11 21.07
CA HIS A 540 -4.48 -44.02 20.93
C HIS A 540 -4.30 -43.53 19.51
N THR A 541 -5.14 -44.02 18.60
CA THR A 541 -5.15 -43.65 17.18
C THR A 541 -6.58 -43.25 16.77
N LEU A 542 -6.68 -42.20 15.96
CA LEU A 542 -7.98 -41.71 15.47
C LEU A 542 -8.55 -42.65 14.42
N PRO A 543 -9.88 -42.69 14.25
CA PRO A 543 -10.49 -43.30 13.07
C PRO A 543 -9.93 -42.66 11.80
N LYS A 544 -9.61 -43.46 10.77
CA LYS A 544 -8.98 -42.97 9.53
C LYS A 544 -9.77 -41.86 8.85
N TRP A 545 -11.10 -41.92 8.86
CA TRP A 545 -11.95 -40.89 8.26
C TRP A 545 -11.75 -39.52 8.93
N LEU A 546 -11.59 -39.49 10.27
CA LEU A 546 -11.43 -38.24 11.03
C LEU A 546 -9.99 -37.72 10.93
N ASP A 547 -9.03 -38.63 11.01
CA ASP A 547 -7.61 -38.33 10.78
C ASP A 547 -7.38 -37.74 9.38
N HIS A 548 -8.02 -38.31 8.37
CA HIS A 548 -7.94 -37.84 6.98
C HIS A 548 -8.52 -36.44 6.82
N VAL A 549 -9.73 -36.15 7.31
CA VAL A 549 -10.33 -34.81 7.20
C VAL A 549 -9.47 -33.75 7.87
N ILE A 550 -9.00 -34.01 9.09
CA ILE A 550 -8.20 -33.04 9.84
C ILE A 550 -6.83 -32.85 9.18
N SER A 551 -6.17 -33.94 8.74
CA SER A 551 -4.87 -33.88 8.08
C SER A 551 -4.94 -33.23 6.71
N GLN A 552 -5.98 -33.52 5.91
CA GLN A 552 -6.19 -32.90 4.61
C GLN A 552 -6.34 -31.38 4.75
N ASN A 553 -7.21 -30.90 5.65
CA ASN A 553 -7.36 -29.47 5.89
C ASN A 553 -6.07 -28.80 6.39
N ARG A 554 -5.30 -29.50 7.24
CA ARG A 554 -4.01 -29.02 7.72
C ARG A 554 -3.01 -28.89 6.56
N ASP A 555 -2.97 -29.88 5.68
CA ASP A 555 -2.02 -29.93 4.56
C ASP A 555 -2.41 -28.96 3.45
N ASP A 556 -3.70 -28.81 3.17
CA ASP A 556 -4.22 -27.77 2.29
C ASP A 556 -3.81 -26.38 2.78
N LEU A 557 -3.93 -26.10 4.08
CA LEU A 557 -3.43 -24.85 4.67
C LEU A 557 -1.93 -24.66 4.56
N LYS A 558 -1.13 -25.74 4.62
CA LYS A 558 0.33 -25.66 4.49
C LYS A 558 0.76 -25.41 3.03
N LEU A 559 0.00 -25.93 2.08
CA LEU A 559 0.28 -25.82 0.65
C LEU A 559 -0.26 -24.52 0.05
N GLN A 560 -1.38 -23.99 0.55
CA GLN A 560 -1.99 -22.78 0.03
C GLN A 560 -1.27 -21.50 0.47
N ASN A 561 -1.21 -20.53 -0.46
CA ASN A 561 -0.77 -19.18 -0.15
C ASN A 561 -1.70 -18.52 0.89
N PHE A 562 -1.15 -17.62 1.70
CA PHE A 562 -1.91 -16.88 2.73
C PHE A 562 -3.01 -15.98 2.14
N THR A 563 -2.99 -15.77 0.81
CA THR A 563 -3.98 -15.03 0.04
C THR A 563 -5.26 -15.82 -0.21
N HIS A 564 -5.25 -17.15 -0.09
CA HIS A 564 -6.47 -17.96 -0.20
C HIS A 564 -7.42 -17.74 1.00
N PRO A 565 -8.74 -17.95 0.81
CA PRO A 565 -9.71 -17.99 1.91
C PRO A 565 -9.34 -19.05 2.95
N LEU A 566 -9.40 -18.68 4.22
CA LEU A 566 -9.12 -19.54 5.38
C LEU A 566 -10.40 -20.05 6.08
N ASP A 567 -11.56 -19.99 5.43
CA ASP A 567 -12.95 -20.24 5.88
C ASP A 567 -13.25 -21.66 6.41
N ILE A 568 -12.30 -22.24 7.13
CA ILE A 568 -12.28 -23.60 7.65
C ILE A 568 -13.37 -23.83 8.68
N ASP A 569 -13.65 -22.83 9.52
CA ASP A 569 -14.73 -22.89 10.50
C ASP A 569 -16.10 -23.11 9.83
N SER A 570 -16.31 -22.55 8.63
CA SER A 570 -17.54 -22.71 7.86
C SER A 570 -17.62 -24.02 7.07
N ARG A 571 -16.51 -24.51 6.50
CA ARG A 571 -16.50 -25.74 5.69
C ARG A 571 -16.42 -27.02 6.53
N MET A 572 -15.70 -26.99 7.65
CA MET A 572 -15.37 -28.19 8.45
C MET A 572 -16.58 -28.97 8.94
N PRO A 573 -17.69 -28.37 9.37
CA PRO A 573 -18.89 -29.13 9.75
C PRO A 573 -19.41 -30.00 8.61
N GLY A 574 -19.43 -29.48 7.38
CA GLY A 574 -19.86 -30.22 6.20
C GLY A 574 -18.90 -31.35 5.85
N GLU A 575 -17.60 -31.09 5.84
CA GLU A 575 -16.57 -32.10 5.56
C GLU A 575 -16.52 -33.20 6.61
N TYR A 576 -16.66 -32.85 7.90
CA TYR A 576 -16.77 -33.80 8.99
C TYR A 576 -17.97 -34.74 8.80
N LEU A 577 -19.15 -34.19 8.47
CA LEU A 577 -20.35 -34.99 8.24
C LEU A 577 -20.21 -35.89 7.00
N ASN A 578 -19.67 -35.35 5.91
CA ASN A 578 -19.42 -36.10 4.68
C ASN A 578 -18.45 -37.27 4.91
N ALA A 579 -17.37 -37.04 5.65
CA ALA A 579 -16.43 -38.11 6.00
C ALA A 579 -17.04 -39.13 6.96
N LEU A 580 -17.87 -38.73 7.92
CA LEU A 580 -18.60 -39.67 8.76
C LEU A 580 -19.55 -40.56 7.94
N GLN A 581 -20.15 -40.03 6.86
CA GLN A 581 -20.99 -40.81 5.95
C GLN A 581 -20.21 -41.95 5.26
N THR A 582 -18.93 -41.77 5.00
CA THR A 582 -18.06 -42.84 4.45
C THR A 582 -17.78 -43.97 5.46
N HIS A 583 -18.19 -43.82 6.72
CA HIS A 583 -17.89 -44.75 7.82
C HIS A 583 -19.14 -45.14 8.65
N LEU A 584 -20.33 -45.13 8.02
CA LEU A 584 -21.61 -45.43 8.70
C LEU A 584 -21.73 -46.88 9.20
N ASP A 585 -20.97 -47.83 8.64
CA ASP A 585 -21.03 -49.23 9.08
C ASP A 585 -20.47 -49.44 10.50
N CYS A 586 -19.77 -48.45 11.05
CA CYS A 586 -19.20 -48.51 12.38
C CYS A 586 -20.18 -48.06 13.47
N LYS A 587 -20.83 -49.04 14.13
CA LYS A 587 -21.75 -48.80 15.26
C LYS A 587 -21.14 -48.01 16.42
N PHE A 588 -19.82 -48.10 16.64
CA PHE A 588 -19.13 -47.33 17.67
C PHE A 588 -19.13 -45.83 17.33
N CYS A 589 -18.60 -45.46 16.16
CA CYS A 589 -18.51 -44.07 15.72
C CYS A 589 -19.89 -43.40 15.65
N LEU A 590 -20.91 -44.13 15.15
CA LEU A 590 -22.29 -43.62 15.12
C LEU A 590 -22.85 -43.32 16.52
N ARG A 591 -22.62 -44.20 17.50
CA ARG A 591 -23.08 -43.98 18.89
C ARG A 591 -22.34 -42.82 19.54
N VAL A 592 -21.02 -42.72 19.32
CA VAL A 592 -20.22 -41.58 19.82
C VAL A 592 -20.72 -40.28 19.20
N HIS A 593 -20.99 -40.25 17.89
CA HIS A 593 -21.55 -39.09 17.21
C HIS A 593 -22.93 -38.69 17.78
N ALA A 594 -23.84 -39.65 17.92
CA ALA A 594 -25.18 -39.39 18.47
C ALA A 594 -25.13 -38.87 19.92
N ALA A 595 -24.18 -39.35 20.74
CA ALA A 595 -24.09 -38.97 22.15
C ALA A 595 -23.27 -37.68 22.40
N LYS A 596 -22.20 -37.47 21.63
CA LYS A 596 -21.18 -36.44 21.91
C LYS A 596 -20.69 -35.68 20.66
N GLY A 597 -21.06 -36.13 19.46
CA GLY A 597 -20.60 -35.58 18.19
C GLY A 597 -21.01 -34.12 17.99
N LEU A 598 -22.26 -33.76 18.26
CA LEU A 598 -22.73 -32.37 18.14
C LEU A 598 -21.94 -31.41 19.05
N LYS A 599 -21.70 -31.81 20.31
CA LYS A 599 -20.90 -31.03 21.25
C LYS A 599 -19.45 -30.92 20.80
N TYR A 600 -18.86 -32.02 20.31
CA TYR A 600 -17.51 -32.03 19.74
C TYR A 600 -17.40 -31.08 18.54
N CYS A 601 -18.34 -31.12 17.59
CA CYS A 601 -18.34 -30.22 16.43
C CYS A 601 -18.51 -28.75 16.85
N ALA A 602 -19.37 -28.47 17.83
CA ALA A 602 -19.53 -27.12 18.38
C ALA A 602 -18.25 -26.63 19.09
N GLU A 603 -17.58 -27.47 19.88
CA GLU A 603 -16.31 -27.13 20.51
C GLU A 603 -15.18 -26.95 19.48
N PHE A 604 -15.16 -27.79 18.44
CA PHE A 604 -14.19 -27.74 17.36
C PHE A 604 -14.31 -26.44 16.55
N THR A 605 -15.51 -26.15 16.05
CA THR A 605 -15.82 -24.91 15.31
C THR A 605 -15.59 -23.67 16.16
N ASN A 606 -16.01 -23.67 17.43
CA ASN A 606 -15.76 -22.54 18.33
C ASN A 606 -14.27 -22.33 18.58
N LYS A 607 -13.45 -23.39 18.72
CA LYS A 607 -11.99 -23.23 18.83
C LYS A 607 -11.37 -22.70 17.54
N LEU A 608 -11.84 -23.13 16.37
CA LEU A 608 -11.39 -22.59 15.08
C LEU A 608 -11.76 -21.10 14.95
N ALA A 609 -12.99 -20.71 15.29
CA ALA A 609 -13.43 -19.32 15.31
C ALA A 609 -12.59 -18.47 16.29
N GLN A 610 -12.29 -19.00 17.48
CA GLN A 610 -11.47 -18.33 18.50
C GLN A 610 -10.01 -18.12 18.09
N VAL A 611 -9.49 -18.81 17.06
CA VAL A 611 -8.14 -18.54 16.54
C VAL A 611 -8.06 -17.11 16.01
N GLY A 612 -9.10 -16.64 15.32
CA GLY A 612 -9.22 -15.23 14.90
C GLY A 612 -9.26 -14.27 16.08
N ASP A 613 -9.98 -14.61 17.15
CA ASP A 613 -10.14 -13.77 18.34
C ASP A 613 -8.85 -13.64 19.17
N LYS A 614 -8.05 -14.71 19.30
CA LYS A 614 -6.80 -14.69 20.08
C LYS A 614 -5.69 -13.85 19.43
N LEU A 615 -5.64 -13.84 18.10
CA LEU A 615 -4.65 -13.07 17.32
C LEU A 615 -4.97 -11.58 17.25
N THR A 616 -6.19 -11.21 17.62
CA THR A 616 -6.69 -9.84 17.60
C THR A 616 -5.89 -8.91 18.55
N ARG A 617 -5.45 -9.42 19.72
CA ARG A 617 -4.57 -8.69 20.65
C ARG A 617 -3.19 -8.30 20.09
N PHE A 618 -2.75 -8.90 18.99
CA PHE A 618 -1.45 -8.57 18.36
C PHE A 618 -1.57 -7.49 17.29
N LEU A 619 -2.67 -7.46 16.52
CA LEU A 619 -3.01 -6.32 15.66
C LEU A 619 -3.05 -5.02 16.48
N TYR A 620 -3.64 -5.10 17.67
CA TYR A 620 -3.68 -4.05 18.68
C TYR A 620 -2.28 -3.47 19.02
N LEU A 621 -1.27 -4.31 19.26
CA LEU A 621 0.07 -3.86 19.66
C LEU A 621 0.88 -3.26 18.51
N SER A 622 0.77 -3.80 17.30
CA SER A 622 1.40 -3.21 16.10
C SER A 622 0.78 -1.88 15.70
N SER A 623 -0.53 -1.73 15.88
CA SER A 623 -1.24 -0.50 15.55
C SER A 623 -1.01 0.58 16.62
N ILE A 624 -1.05 0.26 17.92
CA ILE A 624 -0.85 1.24 18.99
C ILE A 624 0.53 1.88 18.95
N THR A 625 1.61 1.10 18.78
CA THR A 625 2.97 1.66 18.76
C THR A 625 3.15 2.75 17.69
N ARG A 626 2.48 2.61 16.53
CA ARG A 626 2.49 3.61 15.47
C ARG A 626 1.46 4.72 15.68
N PHE A 627 0.25 4.40 16.14
CA PHE A 627 -0.76 5.41 16.46
C PHE A 627 -0.34 6.34 17.59
N THR A 628 0.36 5.85 18.62
CA THR A 628 0.94 6.71 19.66
C THR A 628 2.00 7.64 19.07
N SER A 629 2.84 7.15 18.15
CA SER A 629 3.84 7.98 17.46
C SER A 629 3.19 9.11 16.63
N TYR A 630 2.16 8.81 15.84
CA TYR A 630 1.43 9.81 15.05
C TYR A 630 0.60 10.78 15.89
N ARG A 631 0.00 10.33 17.01
CA ARG A 631 -0.79 11.19 17.90
C ARG A 631 0.09 12.23 18.59
N TYR A 632 1.33 11.90 18.95
CA TYR A 632 2.29 12.89 19.48
C TYR A 632 2.83 13.85 18.40
N ALA A 633 2.96 13.41 17.14
CA ALA A 633 3.35 14.29 16.03
C ALA A 633 2.25 15.31 15.66
N ALA A 634 0.97 14.90 15.68
CA ALA A 634 -0.16 15.77 15.39
C ALA A 634 -0.45 16.78 16.53
N ILE A 635 -0.21 16.41 17.80
CA ILE A 635 -0.33 17.33 18.94
C ILE A 635 0.78 18.41 18.90
N ALA A 636 1.99 18.07 18.43
CA ALA A 636 3.06 19.05 18.26
C ALA A 636 2.71 20.13 17.22
N ALA A 637 2.01 19.76 16.14
CA ALA A 637 1.58 20.67 15.07
C ALA A 637 0.41 21.60 15.45
N LEU A 638 -0.35 21.28 16.51
CA LEU A 638 -1.43 22.13 17.04
C LEU A 638 -1.01 22.98 18.25
N SER A 639 0.24 22.84 18.71
CA SER A 639 0.81 23.61 19.83
C SER A 639 1.76 24.73 19.40
N LEU A 640 1.94 24.91 18.09
CA LEU A 640 2.79 25.92 17.48
C LEU A 640 1.98 26.68 16.42
N ASP A 641 1.12 27.58 16.89
CA ASP A 641 0.71 28.80 16.20
C ASP A 641 0.44 29.89 17.25
#